data_AF-A0A2P8GD57-F1
#
_entry.id   AF-A0A2P8GD57-F1
#
_cell.length_a   1.000
_cell.length_b   1.000
_cell.length_c   1.000
_cell.angle_alpha   90.00
_cell.angle_beta   90.00
_cell.angle_gamma   90.00
#
_symmetry.space_group_name_H-M   'P 1'
#
loop_
_entity.id
_entity.type
_entity.pdbx_description
1 polymer ?
#
loop_
_entity_poly.entity_id
_entity_poly.type
_entity_poly.pdbx_seq_one_letter_code
_entity_poly.pdbx_strand_id
1 'polypeptide(L)'
;MFRMMHTLLLIMTLLTYNSCQSTRGNIDLVANGSSRYVIVLPDEATKHETKAANLLRDYMKRISGASLNIIQEKNYKEQPGIFIGNTEHVEQFRSGKLKGESFFIATDNQHLYIRGGSGKGILYGVYTLLENYFGCRKYAAIPVFAPSSKNLQIPQQLMDKQEPAFVYRETYYPAAFDDEYLEWHKLHRLEDLWGVWGHSFFKIIPPKTYFATHPEYYALVNGKRQATQLCLSNEGVFNTMVAYFRKAIADNPDALYWSIAAEDGGGFCTCDQCSKAAAEESGPQGPLIRFVNRIAAVFPDQQFTTLAYQYTAHPPLKTKPAANVYIMLSSIDAYRNEPLSTIPSAAAFRKDLEGWGAITDHLFLWDYTTQFTNYLAPFPDYNNLQPNLQYLSAHKVSGIFLQGSGDTYSDMAAYNSYLQAKLLWNPSLTTEAITTDFLNGYYGKAGPFIGQYLQALITTLHNTKTQLDIYGNPVNNYKNYLSPEAIDQYSGFLDKAEKAADGNNDLLARVYNTRLPLEYTVLQQSRFFGTEKFGYLIPEGNGYVVNPRWPERVRKFVAQCKLAGVKELSESGGDADAYQREWDTIFSRKWINSLAFKAKVTLVNPWSDEYPAKKERTLTDGLQGDKDFSINWLFIYGKDLVATIDLGEEKTINEVQMNFLQDARHYIFNPSDIIVETSADGVNFKPAGQQQPAPATEEDYTAAVRNYRFHLPAVHARFVRITGRCLQEVPAWRGAPAGKKVAVCCDEVFVL
;
A
#
# COMPACT_ATOMS: atom_id res chain seq x y z
N MET A 1 63.22 33.89 -15.68
CA MET A 1 62.66 33.49 -16.99
C MET A 1 62.43 31.97 -17.16
N PHE A 2 62.36 31.16 -16.09
CA PHE A 2 62.15 29.71 -16.21
C PHE A 2 60.86 29.16 -15.57
N ARG A 3 60.02 30.04 -15.00
CA ARG A 3 58.74 29.65 -14.36
C ARG A 3 57.46 29.99 -15.14
N MET A 4 57.58 30.73 -16.25
CA MET A 4 56.42 31.08 -17.12
C MET A 4 56.24 30.12 -18.32
N MET A 5 57.25 29.32 -18.66
CA MET A 5 57.15 28.39 -19.80
C MET A 5 56.51 27.04 -19.46
N HIS A 6 56.46 26.64 -18.18
CA HIS A 6 55.81 25.37 -17.78
C HIS A 6 54.29 25.52 -17.62
N THR A 7 53.80 26.72 -17.29
CA THR A 7 52.36 26.98 -17.16
C THR A 7 51.69 27.14 -18.52
N LEU A 8 52.39 27.63 -19.55
CA LEU A 8 51.85 27.71 -20.91
C LEU A 8 51.80 26.35 -21.61
N LEU A 9 52.76 25.45 -21.36
CA LEU A 9 52.75 24.11 -21.95
C LEU A 9 51.65 23.21 -21.34
N LEU A 10 51.38 23.33 -20.04
CA LEU A 10 50.32 22.56 -19.37
C LEU A 10 48.91 22.99 -19.80
N ILE A 11 48.71 24.28 -20.12
CA ILE A 11 47.43 24.82 -20.62
C ILE A 11 47.21 24.44 -22.09
N MET A 12 48.26 24.30 -22.91
CA MET A 12 48.15 23.78 -24.28
C MET A 12 47.89 22.26 -24.36
N THR A 13 48.33 21.47 -23.38
CA THR A 13 47.99 20.03 -23.31
C THR A 13 46.62 19.74 -22.70
N LEU A 14 46.04 20.66 -21.92
CA LEU A 14 44.66 20.55 -21.41
C LEU A 14 43.60 21.09 -22.39
N LEU A 15 44.01 21.82 -23.42
CA LEU A 15 43.12 22.31 -24.48
C LEU A 15 43.05 21.41 -25.72
N THR A 16 43.84 20.34 -25.80
CA THR A 16 43.78 19.36 -26.92
C THR A 16 43.07 18.05 -26.57
N TYR A 17 42.68 17.83 -25.30
CA TYR A 17 41.82 16.69 -24.92
C TYR A 17 40.32 16.94 -25.05
N ASN A 18 39.89 18.16 -25.38
CA ASN A 18 38.49 18.48 -25.70
C ASN A 18 38.23 18.72 -27.20
N SER A 19 39.20 18.45 -28.07
CA SER A 19 39.10 18.68 -29.52
C SER A 19 38.93 17.40 -30.34
N CYS A 20 38.31 16.39 -29.75
CA CYS A 20 37.76 15.22 -30.46
C CYS A 20 36.51 14.70 -29.76
N GLN A 21 35.60 15.59 -29.35
CA GLN A 21 34.19 15.24 -29.40
C GLN A 21 33.71 15.65 -30.78
N SER A 22 33.56 14.66 -31.67
CA SER A 22 32.70 14.82 -32.84
C SER A 22 31.38 15.41 -32.33
N THR A 23 31.03 16.62 -32.74
CA THR A 23 29.65 17.10 -32.64
C THR A 23 28.80 16.13 -33.46
N ARG A 24 28.34 15.04 -32.84
CA ARG A 24 27.40 14.11 -33.46
C ARG A 24 26.15 14.93 -33.72
N GLY A 25 25.84 15.17 -34.99
CA GLY A 25 24.67 15.96 -35.38
C GLY A 25 23.37 15.28 -34.96
N ASN A 26 22.23 15.90 -35.24
CA ASN A 26 20.92 15.26 -35.12
C ASN A 26 20.49 14.69 -36.48
N ILE A 27 19.60 13.71 -36.44
CA ILE A 27 18.81 13.22 -37.58
C ILE A 27 17.44 13.89 -37.50
N ASP A 28 17.02 14.54 -38.58
CA ASP A 28 15.69 15.12 -38.71
C ASP A 28 14.69 14.07 -39.19
N LEU A 29 13.99 13.43 -38.25
CA LEU A 29 12.91 12.49 -38.58
C LEU A 29 11.69 13.23 -39.13
N VAL A 30 11.45 14.45 -38.65
CA VAL A 30 10.47 15.39 -39.20
C VAL A 30 11.11 16.77 -39.25
N ALA A 31 10.98 17.45 -40.38
CA ALA A 31 11.40 18.83 -40.57
C ALA A 31 10.24 19.67 -41.10
N ASN A 32 9.96 20.80 -40.46
CA ASN A 32 8.89 21.73 -40.86
C ASN A 32 7.51 21.06 -41.03
N GLY A 33 7.19 20.08 -40.19
CA GLY A 33 5.93 19.34 -40.20
C GLY A 33 5.78 18.33 -41.34
N SER A 34 6.86 18.02 -42.07
CA SER A 34 6.89 17.02 -43.13
C SER A 34 8.03 16.01 -42.90
N SER A 35 7.85 14.78 -43.38
CA SER A 35 8.87 13.73 -43.26
C SER A 35 9.04 12.99 -44.58
N ARG A 36 10.30 12.65 -44.89
CA ARG A 36 10.65 11.71 -45.97
C ARG A 36 10.82 10.28 -45.46
N TYR A 37 10.70 10.08 -44.14
CA TYR A 37 10.86 8.77 -43.52
C TYR A 37 9.65 7.88 -43.76
N VAL A 38 9.92 6.59 -43.86
CA VAL A 38 8.91 5.54 -43.75
C VAL A 38 9.17 4.73 -42.48
N ILE A 39 8.11 4.17 -41.89
CA ILE A 39 8.24 3.16 -40.84
C ILE A 39 8.27 1.80 -41.53
N VAL A 40 9.32 1.03 -41.29
CA VAL A 40 9.56 -0.28 -41.90
C VAL A 40 9.37 -1.37 -40.86
N LEU A 41 8.52 -2.34 -41.19
CA LEU A 41 8.25 -3.54 -40.41
C LEU A 41 8.81 -4.78 -41.10
N PRO A 42 9.16 -5.85 -40.35
CA PRO A 42 9.42 -7.16 -40.94
C PRO A 42 8.25 -7.62 -41.80
N ASP A 43 8.52 -8.42 -42.83
CA ASP A 43 7.46 -8.94 -43.69
C ASP A 43 6.40 -9.74 -42.91
N GLU A 44 6.82 -10.44 -41.86
CA GLU A 44 5.98 -11.17 -40.90
C GLU A 44 5.96 -10.50 -39.52
N ALA A 45 5.56 -9.23 -39.48
CA ALA A 45 5.47 -8.48 -38.24
C ALA A 45 4.49 -9.10 -37.22
N THR A 46 4.93 -9.20 -35.98
CA THR A 46 4.11 -9.60 -34.83
C THR A 46 3.04 -8.55 -34.50
N LYS A 47 2.07 -8.94 -33.68
CA LYS A 47 1.04 -8.02 -33.15
C LYS A 47 1.66 -6.82 -32.42
N HIS A 48 2.72 -7.04 -31.63
CA HIS A 48 3.39 -5.96 -30.90
C HIS A 48 4.20 -5.04 -31.81
N GLU A 49 4.89 -5.56 -32.84
CA GLU A 49 5.60 -4.73 -33.82
C GLU A 49 4.62 -3.85 -34.62
N THR A 50 3.50 -4.43 -35.06
CA THR A 50 2.43 -3.69 -35.75
C THR A 50 1.83 -2.61 -34.85
N LYS A 51 1.54 -2.92 -33.57
CA LYS A 51 1.06 -1.94 -32.59
C LYS A 51 2.09 -0.83 -32.36
N ALA A 52 3.37 -1.18 -32.21
CA ALA A 52 4.47 -0.22 -32.01
C ALA A 52 4.61 0.76 -33.19
N ALA A 53 4.53 0.29 -34.43
CA ALA A 53 4.58 1.14 -35.62
C ALA A 53 3.39 2.11 -35.72
N ASN A 54 2.17 1.63 -35.45
CA ASN A 54 0.99 2.49 -35.43
C ASN A 54 1.07 3.53 -34.31
N LEU A 55 1.48 3.12 -33.12
CA LEU A 55 1.67 4.01 -31.97
C LEU A 55 2.66 5.14 -32.32
N LEU A 56 3.83 4.79 -32.85
CA LEU A 56 4.84 5.78 -33.23
C LEU A 56 4.32 6.75 -34.30
N ARG A 57 3.69 6.24 -35.37
CA ARG A 57 3.08 7.07 -36.42
C ARG A 57 2.09 8.07 -35.83
N ASP A 58 1.22 7.61 -34.94
CA ASP A 58 0.16 8.41 -34.37
C ASP A 58 0.74 9.51 -33.47
N TYR A 59 1.73 9.21 -32.64
CA TYR A 59 2.40 10.22 -31.81
C TYR A 59 3.23 11.20 -32.63
N MET A 60 3.96 10.75 -33.65
CA MET A 60 4.68 11.67 -34.56
C MET A 60 3.71 12.66 -35.24
N LYS A 61 2.52 12.19 -35.62
CA LYS A 61 1.45 13.05 -36.16
C LYS A 61 0.90 14.01 -35.11
N ARG A 62 0.65 13.57 -33.88
CA ARG A 62 0.18 14.44 -32.78
C ARG A 62 1.19 15.55 -32.46
N ILE A 63 2.48 15.23 -32.43
CA ILE A 63 3.54 16.18 -32.08
C ILE A 63 3.80 17.17 -33.22
N SER A 64 3.89 16.68 -34.46
CA SER A 64 4.42 17.46 -35.59
C SER A 64 3.45 17.77 -36.72
N GLY A 65 2.38 16.99 -36.83
CA GLY A 65 1.47 16.97 -37.97
C GLY A 65 1.93 16.06 -39.11
N ALA A 66 3.17 15.57 -39.11
CA ALA A 66 3.66 14.66 -40.13
C ALA A 66 3.11 13.24 -39.94
N SER A 67 2.61 12.63 -41.01
CA SER A 67 2.17 11.23 -41.00
C SER A 67 3.09 10.42 -41.90
N LEU A 68 3.70 9.39 -41.32
CA LEU A 68 4.64 8.51 -42.02
C LEU A 68 3.89 7.26 -42.51
N ASN A 69 4.26 6.80 -43.71
CA ASN A 69 3.76 5.53 -44.23
C ASN A 69 4.40 4.36 -43.47
N ILE A 70 3.59 3.35 -43.15
CA ILE A 70 4.08 2.06 -42.63
C ILE A 70 4.16 1.11 -43.82
N ILE A 71 5.32 0.50 -44.04
CA ILE A 71 5.57 -0.45 -45.13
C ILE A 71 6.21 -1.74 -44.59
N GLN A 72 6.04 -2.82 -45.33
CA GLN A 72 6.80 -4.06 -45.13
C GLN A 72 8.20 -3.93 -45.73
N GLU A 73 9.18 -4.62 -45.15
CA GLU A 73 10.59 -4.55 -45.52
C GLU A 73 10.83 -4.89 -47.01
N LYS A 74 10.13 -5.87 -47.58
CA LYS A 74 10.22 -6.17 -49.03
C LYS A 74 9.85 -5.00 -49.97
N ASN A 75 9.14 -3.99 -49.46
CA ASN A 75 8.73 -2.80 -50.22
C ASN A 75 9.63 -1.59 -49.97
N TYR A 76 10.68 -1.74 -49.15
CA TYR A 76 11.65 -0.69 -48.85
C TYR A 76 12.54 -0.39 -50.07
N LYS A 77 12.86 0.89 -50.29
CA LYS A 77 13.59 1.39 -51.47
C LYS A 77 14.67 2.42 -51.11
N GLU A 78 15.44 2.15 -50.05
CA GLU A 78 16.61 2.96 -49.64
C GLU A 78 16.30 4.42 -49.22
N GLN A 79 15.02 4.80 -49.05
CA GLN A 79 14.66 6.08 -48.44
C GLN A 79 15.00 6.07 -46.93
N PRO A 80 15.17 7.22 -46.25
CA PRO A 80 15.35 7.23 -44.80
C PRO A 80 14.25 6.44 -44.08
N GLY A 81 14.64 5.63 -43.10
CA GLY A 81 13.80 4.57 -42.55
C GLY A 81 13.80 4.53 -41.02
N ILE A 82 12.62 4.26 -40.46
CA ILE A 82 12.45 3.90 -39.04
C ILE A 82 12.12 2.41 -39.00
N PHE A 83 13.11 1.57 -38.70
CA PHE A 83 12.97 0.12 -38.65
C PHE A 83 12.50 -0.32 -37.27
N ILE A 84 11.38 -1.04 -37.20
CA ILE A 84 10.77 -1.52 -35.96
C ILE A 84 10.68 -3.03 -36.02
N GLY A 85 11.35 -3.72 -35.09
CA GLY A 85 11.32 -5.18 -35.00
C GLY A 85 12.57 -5.86 -35.56
N ASN A 86 12.46 -7.16 -35.84
CA ASN A 86 13.57 -7.96 -36.36
C ASN A 86 13.72 -7.84 -37.90
N THR A 87 14.01 -6.63 -38.39
CA THR A 87 14.31 -6.39 -39.82
C THR A 87 15.74 -6.82 -40.17
N GLU A 88 16.07 -6.98 -41.46
CA GLU A 88 17.46 -7.25 -41.88
C GLU A 88 18.38 -6.06 -41.57
N HIS A 89 17.85 -4.85 -41.55
CA HIS A 89 18.64 -3.64 -41.31
C HIS A 89 19.09 -3.47 -39.84
N VAL A 90 18.47 -4.17 -38.89
CA VAL A 90 18.91 -4.17 -37.47
C VAL A 90 20.00 -5.20 -37.19
N GLU A 91 20.39 -6.02 -38.17
CA GLU A 91 21.43 -7.05 -38.06
C GLU A 91 22.77 -6.49 -37.59
N GLN A 92 23.15 -5.29 -38.05
CA GLN A 92 24.41 -4.64 -37.69
C GLN A 92 24.55 -4.30 -36.20
N PHE A 93 23.42 -4.21 -35.48
CA PHE A 93 23.40 -3.99 -34.03
C PHE A 93 23.32 -5.29 -33.22
N ARG A 94 23.41 -6.46 -33.88
CA ARG A 94 23.33 -7.78 -33.22
C ARG A 94 24.57 -8.08 -32.39
N SER A 95 24.55 -7.59 -31.16
CA SER A 95 25.39 -8.06 -30.04
C SER A 95 24.63 -9.08 -29.17
N GLY A 96 24.06 -10.11 -29.80
CA GLY A 96 23.38 -11.23 -29.10
C GLY A 96 21.85 -11.12 -28.96
N LYS A 97 21.25 -12.10 -28.29
CA LYS A 97 19.80 -12.20 -28.05
C LYS A 97 19.40 -11.26 -26.91
N LEU A 98 18.50 -10.31 -27.20
CA LEU A 98 17.85 -9.47 -26.18
C LEU A 98 17.08 -10.38 -25.21
N LYS A 99 17.35 -10.25 -23.91
CA LYS A 99 16.71 -11.07 -22.87
C LYS A 99 15.38 -10.45 -22.47
N GLY A 100 14.34 -11.28 -22.29
CA GLY A 100 13.05 -10.84 -21.77
C GLY A 100 12.52 -9.60 -22.50
N GLU A 101 12.05 -8.62 -21.73
CA GLU A 101 11.43 -7.39 -22.24
C GLU A 101 12.44 -6.25 -22.51
N SER A 102 13.73 -6.57 -22.64
CA SER A 102 14.75 -5.60 -23.04
C SER A 102 14.49 -5.04 -24.45
N PHE A 103 15.06 -3.87 -24.73
CA PHE A 103 14.99 -3.24 -26.04
C PHE A 103 16.24 -2.41 -26.33
N PHE A 104 16.40 -1.99 -27.58
CA PHE A 104 17.29 -0.90 -27.92
C PHE A 104 16.66 0.09 -28.90
N ILE A 105 17.15 1.32 -28.83
CA ILE A 105 16.92 2.40 -29.78
C ILE A 105 18.29 2.82 -30.31
N ALA A 106 18.49 2.74 -31.62
CA ALA A 106 19.75 3.11 -32.24
C ALA A 106 19.55 4.02 -33.45
N THR A 107 20.57 4.82 -33.76
CA THR A 107 20.60 5.58 -35.01
C THR A 107 21.92 5.39 -35.72
N ASP A 108 21.86 5.16 -37.02
CA ASP A 108 23.03 5.03 -37.88
C ASP A 108 22.66 5.36 -39.32
N ASN A 109 23.59 5.97 -40.07
CA ASN A 109 23.42 6.27 -41.50
C ASN A 109 22.08 6.95 -41.88
N GLN A 110 21.57 7.89 -41.07
CA GLN A 110 20.25 8.54 -41.27
C GLN A 110 19.03 7.62 -41.11
N HIS A 111 19.18 6.52 -40.36
CA HIS A 111 18.08 5.64 -40.00
C HIS A 111 17.89 5.59 -38.49
N LEU A 112 16.67 5.26 -38.07
CA LEU A 112 16.31 4.95 -36.69
C LEU A 112 15.94 3.47 -36.60
N TYR A 113 16.40 2.81 -35.56
CA TYR A 113 16.21 1.39 -35.33
C TYR A 113 15.62 1.18 -33.93
N ILE A 114 14.57 0.40 -33.84
CA ILE A 114 13.95 0.01 -32.57
C ILE A 114 13.74 -1.51 -32.59
N ARG A 115 14.31 -2.20 -31.61
CA ARG A 115 14.16 -3.65 -31.48
C ARG A 115 13.87 -4.02 -30.04
N GLY A 116 12.93 -4.94 -29.84
CA GLY A 116 12.63 -5.53 -28.54
C GLY A 116 13.07 -7.00 -28.46
N GLY A 117 13.19 -7.51 -27.24
CA GLY A 117 13.27 -8.94 -26.95
C GLY A 117 11.89 -9.61 -27.06
N SER A 118 11.55 -10.45 -26.10
CA SER A 118 10.23 -11.10 -26.00
C SER A 118 9.18 -10.16 -25.38
N GLY A 119 7.90 -10.58 -25.42
CA GLY A 119 6.82 -9.88 -24.75
C GLY A 119 6.58 -8.48 -25.32
N LYS A 120 6.48 -7.47 -24.44
CA LYS A 120 6.18 -6.07 -24.80
C LYS A 120 7.42 -5.20 -25.04
N GLY A 121 8.63 -5.77 -25.08
CA GLY A 121 9.88 -5.00 -25.21
C GLY A 121 9.92 -4.00 -26.37
N ILE A 122 9.35 -4.34 -27.54
CA ILE A 122 9.28 -3.41 -28.69
C ILE A 122 8.39 -2.18 -28.42
N LEU A 123 7.28 -2.37 -27.69
CA LEU A 123 6.41 -1.26 -27.27
C LEU A 123 7.14 -0.37 -26.28
N TYR A 124 7.87 -0.95 -25.34
CA TYR A 124 8.67 -0.21 -24.36
C TYR A 124 9.77 0.63 -25.01
N GLY A 125 10.37 0.13 -26.10
CA GLY A 125 11.29 0.92 -26.93
C GLY A 125 10.62 2.13 -27.57
N VAL A 126 9.42 1.97 -28.14
CA VAL A 126 8.68 3.12 -28.70
C VAL A 126 8.28 4.12 -27.62
N TYR A 127 7.73 3.68 -26.48
CA TYR A 127 7.39 4.59 -25.38
C TYR A 127 8.61 5.33 -24.82
N THR A 128 9.76 4.65 -24.75
CA THR A 128 11.03 5.29 -24.36
C THR A 128 11.47 6.33 -25.38
N LEU A 129 11.31 6.06 -26.68
CA LEU A 129 11.57 7.06 -27.72
C LEU A 129 10.69 8.30 -27.54
N LEU A 130 9.39 8.10 -27.36
CA LEU A 130 8.41 9.17 -27.17
C LEU A 130 8.74 10.01 -25.92
N GLU A 131 9.10 9.36 -24.82
CA GLU A 131 9.38 10.01 -23.55
C GLU A 131 10.74 10.72 -23.55
N ASN A 132 11.82 10.00 -23.81
CA ASN A 132 13.17 10.51 -23.59
C ASN A 132 13.66 11.42 -24.71
N TYR A 133 13.16 11.25 -25.94
CA TYR A 133 13.67 11.96 -27.11
C TYR A 133 12.66 12.94 -27.70
N PHE A 134 11.35 12.66 -27.60
CA PHE A 134 10.32 13.56 -28.11
C PHE A 134 9.56 14.33 -27.03
N GLY A 135 9.90 14.13 -25.75
CA GLY A 135 9.37 14.93 -24.63
C GLY A 135 7.92 14.64 -24.26
N CYS A 136 7.35 13.51 -24.72
CA CYS A 136 6.02 13.09 -24.28
C CYS A 136 6.05 12.58 -22.83
N ARG A 137 4.92 12.67 -22.13
CA ARG A 137 4.82 12.23 -20.72
C ARG A 137 3.43 11.66 -20.40
N LYS A 138 3.41 10.51 -19.73
CA LYS A 138 2.22 9.94 -19.09
C LYS A 138 2.43 9.98 -17.57
N TYR A 139 1.95 11.02 -16.90
CA TYR A 139 2.22 11.18 -15.46
C TYR A 139 1.32 10.34 -14.56
N ALA A 140 0.07 10.10 -14.96
CA ALA A 140 -0.93 9.32 -14.22
C ALA A 140 -1.97 8.75 -15.21
N ALA A 141 -3.11 8.24 -14.71
CA ALA A 141 -4.31 7.93 -15.51
C ALA A 141 -5.01 9.22 -16.00
N ILE A 142 -4.26 10.07 -16.70
CA ILE A 142 -4.69 11.29 -17.36
C ILE A 142 -4.24 11.25 -18.82
N PRO A 143 -4.74 12.15 -19.69
CA PRO A 143 -4.26 12.25 -21.06
C PRO A 143 -2.74 12.47 -21.11
N VAL A 144 -2.09 11.86 -22.12
CA VAL A 144 -0.66 12.05 -22.38
C VAL A 144 -0.36 13.51 -22.72
N PHE A 145 0.67 14.05 -22.10
CA PHE A 145 1.27 15.30 -22.54
C PHE A 145 2.14 15.02 -23.76
N ALA A 146 1.79 15.60 -24.91
CA ALA A 146 2.60 15.60 -26.12
C ALA A 146 2.98 17.05 -26.46
N PRO A 147 4.27 17.39 -26.57
CA PRO A 147 4.65 18.73 -27.00
C PRO A 147 4.22 18.95 -28.46
N SER A 148 4.03 20.21 -28.84
CA SER A 148 3.81 20.59 -30.23
C SER A 148 5.13 21.09 -30.83
N SER A 149 5.66 20.37 -31.82
CA SER A 149 6.89 20.76 -32.52
C SER A 149 6.84 20.35 -33.99
N LYS A 150 7.13 21.29 -34.89
CA LYS A 150 7.26 21.01 -36.33
C LYS A 150 8.53 20.22 -36.69
N ASN A 151 9.44 20.05 -35.74
CA ASN A 151 10.69 19.32 -35.93
C ASN A 151 10.81 18.19 -34.91
N LEU A 152 11.10 16.99 -35.37
CA LEU A 152 11.42 15.83 -34.53
C LEU A 152 12.84 15.39 -34.86
N GLN A 153 13.71 15.55 -33.87
CA GLN A 153 15.14 15.28 -33.98
C GLN A 153 15.54 14.16 -33.05
N ILE A 154 16.50 13.35 -33.47
CA ILE A 154 17.14 12.34 -32.64
C ILE A 154 18.66 12.40 -32.81
N PRO A 155 19.48 12.19 -31.76
CA PRO A 155 20.93 12.21 -31.92
C PRO A 155 21.42 11.20 -32.96
N GLN A 156 22.44 11.54 -33.75
CA GLN A 156 23.17 10.58 -34.59
C GLN A 156 24.05 9.66 -33.74
N GLN A 157 24.27 8.43 -34.22
CA GLN A 157 25.06 7.41 -33.52
C GLN A 157 24.54 7.15 -32.10
N LEU A 158 23.22 7.18 -31.94
CA LEU A 158 22.55 6.81 -30.70
C LEU A 158 22.66 5.30 -30.49
N MET A 159 22.90 4.91 -29.23
CA MET A 159 22.78 3.53 -28.77
C MET A 159 22.20 3.54 -27.35
N ASP A 160 20.88 3.45 -27.25
CA ASP A 160 20.16 3.31 -25.98
C ASP A 160 19.66 1.87 -25.87
N LYS A 161 20.37 1.04 -25.11
CA LYS A 161 19.96 -0.34 -24.80
C LYS A 161 19.50 -0.38 -23.35
N GLN A 162 18.28 -0.84 -23.12
CA GLN A 162 17.71 -0.96 -21.78
C GLN A 162 17.26 -2.37 -21.47
N GLU A 163 17.51 -2.79 -20.23
CA GLU A 163 17.11 -4.09 -19.68
C GLU A 163 16.38 -3.83 -18.35
N PRO A 164 15.29 -4.55 -18.05
CA PRO A 164 14.57 -4.37 -16.81
C PRO A 164 15.42 -4.84 -15.61
N ALA A 165 15.44 -4.08 -14.52
CA ALA A 165 16.05 -4.51 -13.27
C ALA A 165 15.29 -5.69 -12.61
N PHE A 166 13.98 -5.74 -12.79
CA PHE A 166 13.11 -6.81 -12.29
C PHE A 166 12.25 -7.36 -13.43
N VAL A 167 12.11 -8.67 -13.57
CA VAL A 167 11.28 -9.33 -14.59
C VAL A 167 9.78 -9.17 -14.35
N TYR A 168 9.37 -8.98 -13.09
CA TYR A 168 8.01 -8.64 -12.69
C TYR A 168 8.02 -7.32 -11.91
N ARG A 169 7.09 -6.43 -12.23
CA ARG A 169 7.12 -5.01 -11.83
C ARG A 169 5.69 -4.50 -11.73
N GLU A 170 5.22 -4.27 -10.52
CA GLU A 170 3.87 -3.76 -10.32
C GLU A 170 3.84 -2.70 -9.22
N THR A 171 3.11 -1.63 -9.53
CA THR A 171 2.69 -0.57 -8.61
C THR A 171 1.18 -0.67 -8.49
N TYR A 172 0.65 -0.80 -7.28
CA TYR A 172 -0.78 -1.05 -7.08
C TYR A 172 -1.51 0.20 -6.61
N TYR A 173 -1.66 1.16 -7.53
CA TYR A 173 -2.37 2.43 -7.36
C TYR A 173 -3.28 2.69 -8.57
N PRO A 174 -4.22 3.67 -8.51
CA PRO A 174 -5.24 3.83 -9.55
C PRO A 174 -4.68 4.00 -10.97
N ALA A 175 -3.49 4.59 -11.11
CA ALA A 175 -2.86 4.77 -12.42
C ALA A 175 -2.52 3.43 -13.12
N ALA A 176 -2.24 2.36 -12.37
CA ALA A 176 -1.92 1.05 -12.91
C ALA A 176 -3.14 0.31 -13.51
N PHE A 177 -4.35 0.84 -13.32
CA PHE A 177 -5.57 0.33 -13.97
C PHE A 177 -5.79 0.92 -15.36
N ASP A 178 -4.96 1.88 -15.80
CA ASP A 178 -4.94 2.40 -17.17
C ASP A 178 -3.91 1.62 -18.02
N ASP A 179 -4.39 0.95 -19.07
CA ASP A 179 -3.52 0.07 -19.89
C ASP A 179 -2.42 0.85 -20.63
N GLU A 180 -2.70 2.10 -21.06
CA GLU A 180 -1.67 2.95 -21.65
C GLU A 180 -0.60 3.32 -20.61
N TYR A 181 -0.98 3.61 -19.37
CA TYR A 181 -0.05 3.86 -18.27
C TYR A 181 0.86 2.66 -18.00
N LEU A 182 0.30 1.44 -17.92
CA LEU A 182 1.08 0.22 -17.72
C LEU A 182 2.11 0.02 -18.83
N GLU A 183 1.70 0.15 -20.09
CA GLU A 183 2.60 -0.04 -21.22
C GLU A 183 3.66 1.08 -21.31
N TRP A 184 3.27 2.33 -21.03
CA TRP A 184 4.17 3.47 -21.03
C TRP A 184 5.30 3.31 -20.00
N HIS A 185 4.95 2.85 -18.81
CA HIS A 185 5.90 2.69 -17.70
C HIS A 185 6.43 1.27 -17.52
N LYS A 186 6.16 0.39 -18.48
CA LYS A 186 6.76 -0.95 -18.53
C LYS A 186 6.38 -1.80 -17.32
N LEU A 187 5.14 -1.65 -16.86
CA LEU A 187 4.58 -2.33 -15.71
C LEU A 187 3.75 -3.55 -16.12
N HIS A 188 3.44 -4.36 -15.12
CA HIS A 188 2.54 -5.49 -15.20
C HIS A 188 1.35 -5.30 -14.26
N ARG A 189 0.38 -6.19 -14.45
CA ARG A 189 -0.78 -6.35 -13.59
C ARG A 189 -0.87 -7.84 -13.22
N LEU A 190 -1.03 -8.14 -11.93
CA LEU A 190 -1.10 -9.50 -11.42
C LEU A 190 -2.20 -10.31 -12.08
N GLU A 191 -3.36 -9.70 -12.37
CA GLU A 191 -4.50 -10.36 -13.00
C GLU A 191 -4.22 -10.82 -14.44
N ASP A 192 -3.26 -10.17 -15.11
CA ASP A 192 -2.88 -10.51 -16.48
C ASP A 192 -1.85 -11.65 -16.53
N LEU A 193 -1.10 -11.87 -15.45
CA LEU A 193 0.04 -12.80 -15.42
C LEU A 193 -0.23 -14.09 -14.63
N TRP A 194 -1.12 -14.06 -13.64
CA TRP A 194 -1.44 -15.21 -12.80
C TRP A 194 -2.74 -15.89 -13.24
N GLY A 195 -2.69 -17.19 -13.49
CA GLY A 195 -3.90 -17.99 -13.70
C GLY A 195 -4.68 -18.24 -12.39
N VAL A 196 -3.99 -18.16 -11.24
CA VAL A 196 -4.59 -18.02 -9.91
C VAL A 196 -3.60 -17.28 -9.01
N TRP A 197 -4.04 -16.21 -8.36
CA TRP A 197 -3.20 -15.30 -7.58
C TRP A 197 -3.43 -15.40 -6.06
N GLY A 198 -2.38 -15.10 -5.28
CA GLY A 198 -2.44 -14.83 -3.84
C GLY A 198 -2.76 -16.07 -3.01
N HIS A 199 -3.40 -15.87 -1.85
CA HIS A 199 -3.96 -16.93 -1.00
C HIS A 199 -4.90 -17.82 -1.83
N SER A 200 -4.44 -19.02 -2.17
CA SER A 200 -5.07 -19.85 -3.22
C SER A 200 -5.64 -21.16 -2.71
N PHE A 201 -5.28 -21.59 -1.49
CA PHE A 201 -5.75 -22.83 -0.91
C PHE A 201 -7.28 -22.96 -0.94
N PHE A 202 -8.01 -21.96 -0.46
CA PHE A 202 -9.47 -21.97 -0.39
C PHE A 202 -10.14 -21.44 -1.65
N LYS A 203 -9.40 -20.80 -2.56
CA LYS A 203 -9.87 -20.58 -3.94
C LYS A 203 -9.98 -21.90 -4.70
N ILE A 204 -9.06 -22.84 -4.44
CA ILE A 204 -8.98 -24.14 -5.12
C ILE A 204 -9.81 -25.21 -4.39
N ILE A 205 -9.69 -25.27 -3.06
CA ILE A 205 -10.35 -26.27 -2.19
C ILE A 205 -11.18 -25.56 -1.09
N PRO A 206 -12.27 -24.87 -1.46
CA PRO A 206 -13.06 -24.06 -0.52
C PRO A 206 -13.68 -24.89 0.60
N PRO A 207 -13.54 -24.49 1.89
CA PRO A 207 -14.16 -25.15 3.04
C PRO A 207 -15.66 -25.41 2.89
N LYS A 208 -16.39 -24.44 2.32
CA LYS A 208 -17.83 -24.54 2.06
C LYS A 208 -18.21 -25.75 1.21
N THR A 209 -17.30 -26.23 0.36
CA THR A 209 -17.54 -27.36 -0.55
C THR A 209 -17.03 -28.68 0.04
N TYR A 210 -15.83 -28.69 0.63
CA TYR A 210 -15.17 -29.95 0.99
C TYR A 210 -15.14 -30.24 2.50
N PHE A 211 -15.24 -29.26 3.40
CA PHE A 211 -14.97 -29.51 4.83
C PHE A 211 -15.97 -30.48 5.49
N ALA A 212 -17.24 -30.43 5.09
CA ALA A 212 -18.27 -31.29 5.67
C ALA A 212 -18.09 -32.78 5.33
N THR A 213 -17.62 -33.09 4.12
CA THR A 213 -17.43 -34.47 3.63
C THR A 213 -15.98 -34.95 3.71
N HIS A 214 -15.03 -34.02 3.71
CA HIS A 214 -13.58 -34.24 3.75
C HIS A 214 -12.89 -33.38 4.81
N PRO A 215 -13.25 -33.49 6.10
CA PRO A 215 -12.59 -32.73 7.16
C PRO A 215 -11.08 -33.02 7.23
N GLU A 216 -10.62 -34.18 6.77
CA GLU A 216 -9.22 -34.58 6.67
C GLU A 216 -8.40 -33.77 5.66
N TYR A 217 -9.04 -33.04 4.73
CA TYR A 217 -8.36 -32.13 3.81
C TYR A 217 -7.83 -30.89 4.52
N TYR A 218 -8.31 -30.60 5.71
CA TYR A 218 -8.05 -29.37 6.43
C TYR A 218 -7.17 -29.60 7.65
N ALA A 219 -6.58 -28.52 8.15
CA ALA A 219 -5.59 -28.55 9.21
C ALA A 219 -6.10 -29.22 10.49
N LEU A 220 -5.28 -30.10 11.06
CA LEU A 220 -5.46 -30.54 12.45
C LEU A 220 -4.86 -29.47 13.36
N VAL A 221 -5.70 -28.81 14.14
CA VAL A 221 -5.30 -27.75 15.08
C VAL A 221 -5.92 -28.07 16.44
N ASN A 222 -5.09 -28.17 17.48
CA ASN A 222 -5.51 -28.53 18.84
C ASN A 222 -6.36 -29.83 18.89
N GLY A 223 -5.95 -30.85 18.13
CA GLY A 223 -6.62 -32.15 18.08
C GLY A 223 -7.94 -32.18 17.29
N LYS A 224 -8.36 -31.07 16.66
CA LYS A 224 -9.58 -30.97 15.85
C LYS A 224 -9.27 -30.54 14.42
N ARG A 225 -10.00 -31.09 13.44
CA ARG A 225 -9.94 -30.60 12.05
C ARG A 225 -10.63 -29.26 11.98
N GLN A 226 -9.96 -28.26 11.44
CA GLN A 226 -10.45 -26.89 11.33
C GLN A 226 -10.16 -26.36 9.93
N ALA A 227 -11.10 -25.63 9.36
CA ALA A 227 -10.97 -24.98 8.06
C ALA A 227 -10.12 -23.69 8.13
N THR A 228 -8.98 -23.75 8.81
CA THR A 228 -8.01 -22.64 8.93
C THR A 228 -6.99 -22.69 7.81
N GLN A 229 -6.49 -23.88 7.47
CA GLN A 229 -5.52 -24.15 6.40
C GLN A 229 -5.76 -25.55 5.82
N LEU A 230 -5.08 -25.89 4.71
CA LEU A 230 -5.10 -27.25 4.15
C LEU A 230 -4.09 -28.18 4.85
N CYS A 231 -4.38 -29.48 4.84
CA CYS A 231 -3.49 -30.54 5.29
C CYS A 231 -2.56 -30.97 4.14
N LEU A 232 -1.36 -30.39 4.06
CA LEU A 232 -0.44 -30.58 2.92
C LEU A 232 0.19 -31.98 2.80
N SER A 233 -0.01 -32.84 3.80
CA SER A 233 0.36 -34.26 3.72
C SER A 233 -0.77 -35.16 3.20
N ASN A 234 -1.96 -34.61 2.95
CA ASN A 234 -3.13 -35.38 2.53
C ASN A 234 -3.12 -35.64 1.00
N GLU A 235 -3.20 -36.90 0.60
CA GLU A 235 -3.22 -37.30 -0.82
C GLU A 235 -4.45 -36.79 -1.59
N GLY A 236 -5.61 -36.68 -0.93
CA GLY A 236 -6.82 -36.11 -1.53
C GLY A 236 -6.66 -34.62 -1.84
N VAL A 237 -5.98 -33.86 -0.97
CA VAL A 237 -5.62 -32.45 -1.22
C VAL A 237 -4.68 -32.34 -2.43
N PHE A 238 -3.64 -33.18 -2.48
CA PHE A 238 -2.71 -33.24 -3.62
C PHE A 238 -3.45 -33.54 -4.93
N ASN A 239 -4.25 -34.61 -4.97
CA ASN A 239 -4.96 -35.02 -6.18
C ASN A 239 -5.99 -33.99 -6.65
N THR A 240 -6.71 -33.37 -5.71
CA THR A 240 -7.69 -32.32 -6.02
C THR A 240 -7.00 -31.09 -6.62
N MET A 241 -5.85 -30.68 -6.07
CA MET A 241 -5.09 -29.53 -6.57
C MET A 241 -4.46 -29.82 -7.94
N VAL A 242 -3.94 -31.03 -8.18
CA VAL A 242 -3.47 -31.46 -9.51
C VAL A 242 -4.61 -31.43 -10.53
N ALA A 243 -5.79 -31.93 -10.16
CA ALA A 243 -6.96 -31.91 -11.06
C ALA A 243 -7.39 -30.47 -11.41
N TYR A 244 -7.37 -29.58 -10.42
CA TYR A 244 -7.61 -28.15 -10.64
C TYR A 244 -6.60 -27.55 -11.63
N PHE A 245 -5.30 -27.69 -11.38
CA PHE A 245 -4.29 -27.07 -12.24
C PHE A 245 -4.32 -27.62 -13.66
N ARG A 246 -4.54 -28.93 -13.84
CA ARG A 246 -4.69 -29.53 -15.17
C ARG A 246 -5.79 -28.84 -15.98
N LYS A 247 -6.93 -28.52 -15.33
CA LYS A 247 -8.03 -27.80 -15.97
C LYS A 247 -7.68 -26.32 -16.16
N ALA A 248 -7.22 -25.64 -15.11
CA ALA A 248 -6.96 -24.21 -15.14
C ALA A 248 -5.89 -23.82 -16.17
N ILE A 249 -4.81 -24.60 -16.29
CA ILE A 249 -3.75 -24.41 -17.29
C ILE A 249 -4.27 -24.60 -18.71
N ALA A 250 -5.14 -25.60 -18.92
CA ALA A 250 -5.75 -25.81 -20.23
C ALA A 250 -6.73 -24.68 -20.62
N ASP A 251 -7.45 -24.14 -19.63
CA ASP A 251 -8.40 -23.04 -19.82
C ASP A 251 -7.71 -21.67 -19.98
N ASN A 252 -6.48 -21.50 -19.46
CA ASN A 252 -5.70 -20.27 -19.54
C ASN A 252 -4.22 -20.55 -19.89
N PRO A 253 -3.91 -20.85 -21.17
CA PRO A 253 -2.55 -21.20 -21.60
C PRO A 253 -1.57 -20.02 -21.62
N ASP A 254 -2.07 -18.78 -21.56
CA ASP A 254 -1.25 -17.56 -21.59
C ASP A 254 -0.76 -17.12 -20.20
N ALA A 255 -1.31 -17.71 -19.12
CA ALA A 255 -0.87 -17.43 -17.75
C ALA A 255 0.59 -17.85 -17.55
N LEU A 256 1.38 -16.96 -16.93
CA LEU A 256 2.79 -17.22 -16.65
C LEU A 256 3.00 -17.91 -15.31
N TYR A 257 2.19 -17.56 -14.31
CA TYR A 257 2.38 -18.00 -12.93
C TYR A 257 1.10 -18.58 -12.31
N TRP A 258 1.30 -19.50 -11.37
CA TRP A 258 0.22 -20.19 -10.65
C TRP A 258 0.50 -20.20 -9.14
N SER A 259 -0.35 -19.56 -8.34
CA SER A 259 -0.15 -19.50 -6.90
C SER A 259 -0.58 -20.78 -6.18
N ILE A 260 0.29 -21.30 -5.32
CA ILE A 260 -0.01 -22.33 -4.31
C ILE A 260 0.37 -21.73 -2.96
N ALA A 261 -0.58 -21.09 -2.28
CA ALA A 261 -0.28 -20.34 -1.07
C ALA A 261 -1.34 -20.52 0.02
N ALA A 262 -0.84 -20.57 1.25
CA ALA A 262 -1.63 -20.56 2.47
C ALA A 262 -2.59 -19.38 2.55
N GLU A 263 -3.67 -19.52 3.32
CA GLU A 263 -4.57 -18.41 3.66
C GLU A 263 -3.93 -17.48 4.70
N ASP A 264 -4.44 -16.25 4.79
CA ASP A 264 -4.08 -15.34 5.88
C ASP A 264 -4.33 -15.95 7.26
N GLY A 265 -3.47 -15.61 8.22
CA GLY A 265 -3.61 -16.03 9.61
C GLY A 265 -2.89 -17.34 9.93
N GLY A 266 -3.15 -17.88 11.12
CA GLY A 266 -2.46 -19.06 11.65
C GLY A 266 -3.18 -20.39 11.40
N GLY A 267 -2.92 -21.36 12.27
CA GLY A 267 -3.66 -22.64 12.28
C GLY A 267 -3.21 -23.63 11.19
N PHE A 268 -1.91 -23.73 10.94
CA PHE A 268 -1.35 -24.76 10.05
C PHE A 268 -1.56 -26.18 10.60
N CYS A 269 -1.53 -27.18 9.71
CA CYS A 269 -1.79 -28.56 10.09
C CYS A 269 -0.70 -29.15 10.99
N THR A 270 -1.12 -29.73 12.13
CA THR A 270 -0.24 -30.41 13.11
C THR A 270 -0.43 -31.92 13.16
N CYS A 271 -1.01 -32.54 12.11
CA CYS A 271 -1.07 -34.00 12.03
C CYS A 271 0.35 -34.61 11.96
N ASP A 272 0.49 -35.88 12.35
CA ASP A 272 1.80 -36.55 12.49
C ASP A 272 2.75 -36.35 11.30
N GLN A 273 2.22 -36.43 10.07
CA GLN A 273 3.02 -36.27 8.86
C GLN A 273 3.47 -34.81 8.64
N CYS A 274 2.56 -33.84 8.79
CA CYS A 274 2.90 -32.42 8.70
C CYS A 274 3.87 -32.00 9.81
N SER A 275 3.64 -32.45 11.04
CA SER A 275 4.49 -32.16 12.20
C SER A 275 5.89 -32.74 12.04
N LYS A 276 6.00 -33.97 11.51
CA LYS A 276 7.30 -34.57 11.19
C LYS A 276 8.06 -33.75 10.15
N ALA A 277 7.40 -33.40 9.04
CA ALA A 277 8.02 -32.58 7.99
C ALA A 277 8.40 -31.18 8.49
N ALA A 278 7.58 -30.57 9.34
CA ALA A 278 7.89 -29.28 9.95
C ALA A 278 9.12 -29.35 10.87
N ALA A 279 9.20 -30.40 11.71
CA ALA A 279 10.35 -30.61 12.59
C ALA A 279 11.67 -30.81 11.81
N GLU A 280 11.63 -31.48 10.67
CA GLU A 280 12.81 -31.66 9.80
C GLU A 280 13.32 -30.36 9.18
N GLU A 281 12.45 -29.35 9.06
CA GLU A 281 12.66 -28.12 8.29
C GLU A 281 12.66 -26.86 9.16
N SER A 282 12.56 -27.02 10.48
CA SER A 282 12.40 -25.95 11.50
C SER A 282 11.09 -25.15 11.46
N GLY A 283 10.07 -25.65 10.76
CA GLY A 283 8.77 -25.00 10.77
C GLY A 283 7.83 -25.40 9.63
N PRO A 284 6.63 -24.80 9.60
CA PRO A 284 5.56 -25.11 8.65
C PRO A 284 5.85 -24.74 7.19
N GLN A 285 6.88 -23.94 6.91
CA GLN A 285 7.41 -23.73 5.57
C GLN A 285 7.89 -25.05 4.92
N GLY A 286 8.33 -26.01 5.73
CA GLY A 286 8.82 -27.30 5.26
C GLY A 286 7.78 -28.11 4.49
N PRO A 287 6.65 -28.47 5.15
CA PRO A 287 5.51 -29.08 4.48
C PRO A 287 5.03 -28.30 3.25
N LEU A 288 5.04 -26.96 3.30
CA LEU A 288 4.63 -26.11 2.18
C LEU A 288 5.52 -26.31 0.96
N ILE A 289 6.84 -26.11 1.09
CA ILE A 289 7.75 -26.24 -0.06
C ILE A 289 7.78 -27.67 -0.60
N ARG A 290 7.70 -28.69 0.26
CA ARG A 290 7.60 -30.09 -0.20
C ARG A 290 6.34 -30.34 -1.03
N PHE A 291 5.20 -29.79 -0.60
CA PHE A 291 3.94 -29.91 -1.31
C PHE A 291 3.95 -29.16 -2.65
N VAL A 292 4.43 -27.91 -2.65
CA VAL A 292 4.57 -27.08 -3.87
C VAL A 292 5.49 -27.76 -4.87
N ASN A 293 6.67 -28.24 -4.44
CA ASN A 293 7.59 -28.97 -5.31
C ASN A 293 6.94 -30.22 -5.92
N ARG A 294 6.11 -30.94 -5.15
CA ARG A 294 5.42 -32.13 -5.64
C ARG A 294 4.39 -31.79 -6.72
N ILE A 295 3.67 -30.69 -6.58
CA ILE A 295 2.75 -30.20 -7.62
C ILE A 295 3.54 -29.71 -8.85
N ALA A 296 4.60 -28.93 -8.62
CA ALA A 296 5.44 -28.38 -9.69
C ALA A 296 6.09 -29.46 -10.56
N ALA A 297 6.43 -30.61 -9.98
CA ALA A 297 6.96 -31.77 -10.71
C ALA A 297 5.94 -32.41 -11.68
N VAL A 298 4.63 -32.23 -11.46
CA VAL A 298 3.59 -32.71 -12.37
C VAL A 298 3.45 -31.80 -13.60
N PHE A 299 3.85 -30.53 -13.47
CA PHE A 299 3.71 -29.50 -14.50
C PHE A 299 5.05 -28.78 -14.76
N PRO A 300 6.07 -29.47 -15.31
CA PRO A 300 7.44 -28.94 -15.44
C PRO A 300 7.54 -27.69 -16.33
N ASP A 301 6.60 -27.49 -17.25
CA ASP A 301 6.56 -26.33 -18.16
C ASP A 301 5.91 -25.08 -17.55
N GLN A 302 5.32 -25.21 -16.35
CA GLN A 302 4.60 -24.13 -15.66
C GLN A 302 5.45 -23.55 -14.54
N GLN A 303 5.24 -22.26 -14.23
CA GLN A 303 5.87 -21.60 -13.09
C GLN A 303 4.87 -21.48 -11.94
N PHE A 304 5.28 -21.89 -10.75
CA PHE A 304 4.47 -21.78 -9.54
C PHE A 304 5.02 -20.71 -8.62
N THR A 305 4.14 -20.00 -7.94
CA THR A 305 4.52 -19.05 -6.88
C THR A 305 3.97 -19.53 -5.54
N THR A 306 4.71 -19.35 -4.47
CA THR A 306 4.20 -19.53 -3.09
C THR A 306 4.59 -18.35 -2.23
N LEU A 307 3.75 -18.03 -1.24
CA LEU A 307 4.03 -16.97 -0.28
C LEU A 307 4.97 -17.48 0.81
N ALA A 308 6.03 -16.72 1.07
CA ALA A 308 6.80 -16.78 2.30
C ALA A 308 6.30 -15.63 3.19
N TYR A 309 5.28 -15.94 3.99
CA TYR A 309 4.47 -14.96 4.69
C TYR A 309 4.04 -15.48 6.06
N GLN A 310 4.07 -14.61 7.07
CA GLN A 310 3.74 -14.91 8.46
C GLN A 310 4.42 -16.21 8.94
N TYR A 311 3.64 -17.24 9.27
CA TYR A 311 4.16 -18.50 9.82
C TYR A 311 5.05 -19.28 8.83
N THR A 312 5.04 -18.93 7.55
CA THR A 312 5.89 -19.53 6.49
C THR A 312 7.01 -18.62 5.99
N ALA A 313 7.25 -17.48 6.64
CA ALA A 313 8.22 -16.49 6.19
C ALA A 313 9.66 -17.03 6.12
N HIS A 314 10.06 -17.84 7.10
CA HIS A 314 11.41 -18.39 7.17
C HIS A 314 11.66 -19.46 6.10
N PRO A 315 12.89 -19.59 5.56
CA PRO A 315 13.25 -20.66 4.64
C PRO A 315 13.29 -22.04 5.33
N PRO A 316 13.02 -23.13 4.60
CA PRO A 316 13.23 -24.50 5.08
C PRO A 316 14.72 -24.82 5.25
N LEU A 317 15.06 -25.71 6.18
CA LEU A 317 16.46 -26.11 6.45
C LEU A 317 17.09 -27.00 5.37
N LYS A 318 16.30 -27.89 4.77
CA LYS A 318 16.79 -28.96 3.89
C LYS A 318 16.19 -28.88 2.49
N THR A 319 14.88 -28.70 2.40
CA THR A 319 14.17 -28.74 1.11
C THR A 319 14.43 -27.45 0.33
N LYS A 320 14.98 -27.54 -0.87
CA LYS A 320 15.08 -26.39 -1.78
C LYS A 320 13.83 -26.26 -2.65
N PRO A 321 13.36 -25.04 -2.97
CA PRO A 321 12.35 -24.84 -4.02
C PRO A 321 12.81 -25.47 -5.34
N ALA A 322 11.87 -26.05 -6.09
CA ALA A 322 12.17 -26.56 -7.43
C ALA A 322 12.48 -25.42 -8.42
N ALA A 323 13.10 -25.75 -9.56
CA ALA A 323 13.54 -24.75 -10.55
C ALA A 323 12.41 -23.94 -11.20
N ASN A 324 11.16 -24.42 -11.09
CA ASN A 324 9.96 -23.73 -11.55
C ASN A 324 9.07 -23.23 -10.38
N VAL A 325 9.67 -23.01 -9.20
CA VAL A 325 8.98 -22.50 -8.00
C VAL A 325 9.61 -21.18 -7.56
N TYR A 326 8.81 -20.13 -7.60
CA TYR A 326 9.13 -18.78 -7.16
C TYR A 326 8.64 -18.54 -5.74
N ILE A 327 9.52 -17.98 -4.91
CA ILE A 327 9.19 -17.60 -3.54
C ILE A 327 8.89 -16.12 -3.51
N MET A 328 7.69 -15.77 -3.08
CA MET A 328 7.27 -14.38 -2.89
C MET A 328 7.33 -14.04 -1.41
N LEU A 329 8.42 -13.38 -1.02
CA LEU A 329 8.70 -12.97 0.36
C LEU A 329 7.96 -11.67 0.67
N SER A 330 7.34 -11.58 1.84
CA SER A 330 6.64 -10.39 2.32
C SER A 330 7.48 -9.57 3.30
N SER A 331 7.39 -8.25 3.21
CA SER A 331 8.00 -7.29 4.15
C SER A 331 6.98 -6.73 5.17
N ILE A 332 5.88 -7.44 5.43
CA ILE A 332 4.72 -6.92 6.19
C ILE A 332 5.08 -6.43 7.60
N ASP A 333 6.06 -7.06 8.27
CA ASP A 333 6.44 -6.75 9.66
C ASP A 333 7.36 -5.52 9.79
N ALA A 334 7.83 -4.96 8.67
CA ALA A 334 8.68 -3.78 8.70
C ALA A 334 7.87 -2.50 8.94
N TYR A 335 8.52 -1.45 9.46
CA TYR A 335 7.98 -0.09 9.42
C TYR A 335 8.55 0.66 8.22
N ARG A 336 7.93 1.78 7.83
CA ARG A 336 8.24 2.52 6.59
C ARG A 336 8.89 3.88 6.83
N ASN A 337 9.39 4.16 8.02
CA ASN A 337 10.07 5.44 8.34
C ASN A 337 11.57 5.45 8.01
N GLU A 338 12.16 4.29 7.68
CA GLU A 338 13.55 4.14 7.24
C GLU A 338 13.65 3.00 6.20
N PRO A 339 14.72 2.92 5.38
CA PRO A 339 14.90 1.85 4.41
C PRO A 339 14.93 0.44 5.04
N LEU A 340 14.41 -0.57 4.32
CA LEU A 340 14.39 -1.98 4.73
C LEU A 340 15.79 -2.53 5.04
N SER A 341 16.82 -1.98 4.39
CA SER A 341 18.22 -2.34 4.60
C SER A 341 18.75 -1.97 5.99
N THR A 342 18.18 -0.94 6.63
CA THR A 342 18.69 -0.38 7.89
C THR A 342 17.70 -0.44 9.04
N ILE A 343 16.40 -0.37 8.76
CA ILE A 343 15.39 -0.25 9.81
C ILE A 343 15.40 -1.47 10.74
N PRO A 344 15.38 -1.29 12.08
CA PRO A 344 15.42 -2.40 13.02
C PRO A 344 14.25 -3.38 12.88
N SER A 345 13.03 -2.91 12.58
CA SER A 345 11.86 -3.78 12.42
C SER A 345 11.97 -4.76 11.23
N ALA A 346 12.79 -4.44 10.22
CA ALA A 346 13.03 -5.32 9.08
C ALA A 346 14.14 -6.36 9.33
N ALA A 347 14.66 -6.51 10.56
CA ALA A 347 15.76 -7.45 10.83
C ALA A 347 15.41 -8.92 10.52
N ALA A 348 14.18 -9.36 10.85
CA ALA A 348 13.71 -10.71 10.52
C ALA A 348 13.58 -10.88 8.99
N PHE A 349 12.98 -9.91 8.32
CA PHE A 349 12.87 -9.88 6.86
C PHE A 349 14.24 -10.00 6.17
N ARG A 350 15.26 -9.23 6.60
CA ARG A 350 16.60 -9.31 6.00
C ARG A 350 17.22 -10.70 6.15
N LYS A 351 17.06 -11.31 7.32
CA LYS A 351 17.53 -12.69 7.57
C LYS A 351 16.83 -13.69 6.66
N ASP A 352 15.53 -13.53 6.45
CA ASP A 352 14.75 -14.41 5.59
C ASP A 352 15.11 -14.21 4.12
N LEU A 353 15.30 -12.97 3.67
CA LEU A 353 15.75 -12.65 2.33
C LEU A 353 17.11 -13.29 2.01
N GLU A 354 18.08 -13.15 2.92
CA GLU A 354 19.39 -13.80 2.80
C GLU A 354 19.28 -15.32 2.77
N GLY A 355 18.47 -15.89 3.67
CA GLY A 355 18.27 -17.33 3.77
C GLY A 355 17.59 -17.93 2.54
N TRP A 356 16.57 -17.28 1.99
CA TRP A 356 15.94 -17.68 0.73
C TRP A 356 16.89 -17.53 -0.46
N GLY A 357 17.65 -16.42 -0.53
CA GLY A 357 18.62 -16.18 -1.61
C GLY A 357 19.79 -17.16 -1.63
N ALA A 358 20.03 -17.87 -0.52
CA ALA A 358 21.01 -18.95 -0.44
C ALA A 358 20.52 -20.28 -1.05
N ILE A 359 19.20 -20.48 -1.20
CA ILE A 359 18.62 -21.75 -1.64
C ILE A 359 17.85 -21.69 -2.97
N THR A 360 17.56 -20.50 -3.49
CA THR A 360 16.93 -20.29 -4.81
C THR A 360 17.37 -18.96 -5.45
N ASP A 361 17.26 -18.88 -6.78
CA ASP A 361 17.41 -17.63 -7.55
C ASP A 361 16.05 -17.08 -8.02
N HIS A 362 14.94 -17.74 -7.67
CA HIS A 362 13.57 -17.38 -8.06
C HIS A 362 12.85 -16.64 -6.93
N LEU A 363 13.34 -15.43 -6.63
CA LEU A 363 12.76 -14.60 -5.57
C LEU A 363 11.96 -13.43 -6.11
N PHE A 364 10.72 -13.33 -5.64
CA PHE A 364 9.87 -12.15 -5.75
C PHE A 364 9.66 -11.51 -4.36
N LEU A 365 9.30 -10.24 -4.36
CA LEU A 365 8.95 -9.49 -3.17
C LEU A 365 7.50 -8.98 -3.26
N TRP A 366 6.79 -9.08 -2.14
CA TRP A 366 5.60 -8.31 -1.85
C TRP A 366 5.92 -7.26 -0.78
N ASP A 367 5.94 -5.99 -1.18
CA ASP A 367 6.13 -4.84 -0.29
C ASP A 367 4.87 -3.96 -0.25
N TYR A 368 4.78 -3.08 0.75
CA TYR A 368 3.60 -2.32 1.10
C TYR A 368 3.95 -0.83 1.19
N THR A 369 3.20 0.02 0.49
CA THR A 369 3.52 1.45 0.34
C THR A 369 2.36 2.38 0.71
N THR A 370 1.40 1.89 1.50
CA THR A 370 0.25 2.67 1.98
C THR A 370 -0.14 2.28 3.42
N GLN A 371 -1.04 3.06 4.03
CA GLN A 371 -1.65 2.72 5.32
C GLN A 371 -3.04 2.09 5.08
N PHE A 372 -3.15 0.77 5.22
CA PHE A 372 -4.35 -0.01 4.88
C PHE A 372 -5.56 0.31 5.74
N THR A 373 -5.35 0.68 7.01
CA THR A 373 -6.42 1.12 7.91
C THR A 373 -6.96 2.51 7.56
N ASN A 374 -6.19 3.32 6.83
CA ASN A 374 -6.49 4.72 6.54
C ASN A 374 -5.81 5.16 5.23
N TYR A 375 -6.35 4.82 4.07
CA TYR A 375 -5.71 5.11 2.77
C TYR A 375 -5.44 6.60 2.51
N LEU A 376 -6.21 7.48 3.16
CA LEU A 376 -6.01 8.93 3.09
C LEU A 376 -5.13 9.48 4.23
N ALA A 377 -4.52 8.67 5.09
CA ALA A 377 -3.53 9.19 6.02
C ALA A 377 -2.21 9.53 5.27
N PRO A 378 -1.56 10.68 5.55
CA PRO A 378 -0.26 10.98 4.97
C PRO A 378 0.78 9.90 5.30
N PHE A 379 1.37 9.28 4.27
CA PHE A 379 2.26 8.13 4.37
C PHE A 379 3.54 8.34 3.53
N PRO A 380 4.47 9.20 3.99
CA PRO A 380 5.59 9.67 3.17
C PRO A 380 6.80 8.72 3.18
N ASP A 381 6.63 7.50 2.66
CA ASP A 381 7.70 6.49 2.55
C ASP A 381 8.58 6.67 1.29
N TYR A 382 8.32 7.71 0.50
CA TYR A 382 8.85 7.90 -0.86
C TYR A 382 10.38 7.83 -0.95
N ASN A 383 11.09 8.35 0.07
CA ASN A 383 12.55 8.39 0.09
C ASN A 383 13.20 7.02 0.38
N ASN A 384 12.42 6.06 0.89
CA ASN A 384 12.91 4.71 1.15
C ASN A 384 12.88 3.83 -0.10
N LEU A 385 12.08 4.20 -1.11
CA LEU A 385 11.84 3.38 -2.29
C LEU A 385 13.11 3.09 -3.09
N GLN A 386 13.92 4.10 -3.40
CA GLN A 386 15.17 3.90 -4.14
C GLN A 386 16.17 2.98 -3.38
N PRO A 387 16.54 3.26 -2.11
CA PRO A 387 17.45 2.38 -1.38
C PRO A 387 16.87 0.99 -1.14
N ASN A 388 15.54 0.84 -0.97
CA ASN A 388 14.89 -0.46 -0.88
C ASN A 388 15.08 -1.25 -2.18
N LEU A 389 14.73 -0.68 -3.33
CA LEU A 389 14.83 -1.38 -4.63
C LEU A 389 16.28 -1.73 -4.98
N GLN A 390 17.25 -0.87 -4.65
CA GLN A 390 18.68 -1.17 -4.81
C GLN A 390 19.12 -2.34 -3.91
N TYR A 391 18.71 -2.31 -2.64
CA TYR A 391 18.99 -3.40 -1.70
C TYR A 391 18.40 -4.73 -2.19
N LEU A 392 17.14 -4.74 -2.63
CA LEU A 392 16.45 -5.94 -3.11
C LEU A 392 17.08 -6.51 -4.38
N SER A 393 17.42 -5.65 -5.35
CA SER A 393 18.13 -6.04 -6.57
C SER A 393 19.49 -6.69 -6.25
N ALA A 394 20.23 -6.16 -5.26
CA ALA A 394 21.49 -6.75 -4.79
C ALA A 394 21.33 -8.11 -4.09
N HIS A 395 20.11 -8.47 -3.66
CA HIS A 395 19.79 -9.72 -2.93
C HIS A 395 18.98 -10.70 -3.79
N LYS A 396 19.23 -10.72 -5.11
CA LYS A 396 18.62 -11.66 -6.09
C LYS A 396 17.10 -11.56 -6.25
N VAL A 397 16.45 -10.53 -5.70
CA VAL A 397 15.03 -10.30 -5.98
C VAL A 397 14.89 -9.92 -7.46
N SER A 398 14.08 -10.70 -8.16
CA SER A 398 13.88 -10.60 -9.60
C SER A 398 12.49 -10.09 -9.97
N GLY A 399 11.56 -9.99 -9.03
CA GLY A 399 10.21 -9.48 -9.27
C GLY A 399 9.65 -8.78 -8.04
N ILE A 400 8.90 -7.70 -8.24
CA ILE A 400 8.41 -6.86 -7.14
C ILE A 400 6.96 -6.45 -7.37
N PHE A 401 6.14 -6.69 -6.34
CA PHE A 401 4.82 -6.13 -6.16
C PHE A 401 4.87 -5.08 -5.06
N LEU A 402 4.63 -3.81 -5.41
CA LEU A 402 4.49 -2.70 -4.47
C LEU A 402 3.00 -2.43 -4.24
N GLN A 403 2.46 -2.98 -3.16
CA GLN A 403 1.05 -2.86 -2.84
C GLN A 403 0.73 -1.47 -2.25
N GLY A 404 0.03 -0.67 -3.04
CA GLY A 404 -0.66 0.54 -2.61
C GLY A 404 -2.15 0.28 -2.33
N SER A 405 -2.98 1.29 -2.60
CA SER A 405 -4.42 1.27 -2.33
C SER A 405 -5.26 0.57 -3.41
N GLY A 406 -4.66 0.07 -4.49
CA GLY A 406 -5.41 -0.48 -5.61
C GLY A 406 -6.11 0.62 -6.40
N ASP A 407 -7.41 0.46 -6.66
CA ASP A 407 -8.17 1.34 -7.55
C ASP A 407 -8.84 2.54 -6.84
N THR A 408 -8.69 2.65 -5.51
CA THR A 408 -9.11 3.82 -4.72
C THR A 408 -7.99 4.84 -4.61
N TYR A 409 -8.32 6.13 -4.71
CA TYR A 409 -7.36 7.20 -4.47
C TYR A 409 -6.88 7.22 -3.01
N SER A 410 -5.56 7.39 -2.82
CA SER A 410 -4.87 7.44 -1.53
C SER A 410 -3.85 8.57 -1.49
N ASP A 411 -3.14 8.72 -0.37
CA ASP A 411 -2.04 9.66 -0.22
C ASP A 411 -1.05 9.59 -1.40
N MET A 412 -0.85 10.74 -2.06
CA MET A 412 0.06 10.95 -3.18
C MET A 412 0.04 9.87 -4.29
N ALA A 413 -1.10 9.20 -4.52
CA ALA A 413 -1.20 8.00 -5.37
C ALA A 413 -0.57 8.13 -6.76
N ALA A 414 -0.78 9.27 -7.45
CA ALA A 414 -0.19 9.52 -8.77
C ALA A 414 1.35 9.64 -8.72
N TYR A 415 1.88 10.32 -7.71
CA TYR A 415 3.32 10.48 -7.52
C TYR A 415 3.98 9.15 -7.12
N ASN A 416 3.36 8.42 -6.18
CA ASN A 416 3.79 7.09 -5.77
C ASN A 416 3.90 6.16 -6.98
N SER A 417 2.83 6.05 -7.76
CA SER A 417 2.83 5.21 -8.96
C SER A 417 3.91 5.61 -9.95
N TYR A 418 4.12 6.92 -10.20
CA TYR A 418 5.13 7.38 -11.14
C TYR A 418 6.56 7.08 -10.67
N LEU A 419 6.87 7.42 -9.41
CA LEU A 419 8.19 7.18 -8.82
C LEU A 419 8.51 5.68 -8.77
N GLN A 420 7.55 4.86 -8.34
CA GLN A 420 7.67 3.41 -8.32
C GLN A 420 7.92 2.85 -9.72
N ALA A 421 7.16 3.29 -10.72
CA ALA A 421 7.31 2.74 -12.06
C ALA A 421 8.69 3.05 -12.69
N LYS A 422 9.22 4.27 -12.47
CA LYS A 422 10.58 4.61 -12.93
C LYS A 422 11.65 3.76 -12.24
N LEU A 423 11.57 3.60 -10.92
CA LEU A 423 12.58 2.88 -10.14
C LEU A 423 12.48 1.34 -10.29
N LEU A 424 11.29 0.79 -10.50
CA LEU A 424 11.09 -0.63 -10.82
C LEU A 424 11.71 -0.99 -12.18
N TRP A 425 11.74 -0.07 -13.14
CA TRP A 425 12.49 -0.30 -14.37
C TRP A 425 13.99 -0.18 -14.14
N ASN A 426 14.43 0.91 -13.48
CA ASN A 426 15.82 1.18 -13.20
C ASN A 426 16.03 1.83 -11.82
N PRO A 427 16.50 1.08 -10.80
CA PRO A 427 16.72 1.61 -9.45
C PRO A 427 17.97 2.49 -9.35
N SER A 428 18.77 2.62 -10.40
CA SER A 428 19.94 3.51 -10.44
C SER A 428 19.58 4.96 -10.79
N LEU A 429 18.34 5.24 -11.18
CA LEU A 429 17.87 6.60 -11.49
C LEU A 429 17.84 7.46 -10.22
N THR A 430 18.11 8.76 -10.35
CA THR A 430 18.00 9.73 -9.24
C THR A 430 16.56 10.13 -8.97
N THR A 431 16.12 9.97 -7.72
CA THR A 431 14.77 10.35 -7.27
C THR A 431 14.50 11.84 -7.50
N GLU A 432 15.47 12.72 -7.24
CA GLU A 432 15.35 14.17 -7.46
C GLU A 432 14.89 14.53 -8.89
N ALA A 433 15.48 13.88 -9.90
CA ALA A 433 15.15 14.13 -11.30
C ALA A 433 13.73 13.64 -11.63
N ILE A 434 13.36 12.45 -11.15
CA ILE A 434 12.02 11.86 -11.33
C ILE A 434 10.97 12.74 -10.66
N THR A 435 11.20 13.15 -9.42
CA THR A 435 10.31 14.01 -8.64
C THR A 435 10.16 15.37 -9.31
N THR A 436 11.26 15.98 -9.77
CA THR A 436 11.21 17.29 -10.44
C THR A 436 10.41 17.22 -11.74
N ASP A 437 10.64 16.20 -12.58
CA ASP A 437 9.89 15.97 -13.82
C ASP A 437 8.39 15.79 -13.53
N PHE A 438 8.04 14.94 -12.55
CA PHE A 438 6.66 14.72 -12.15
C PHE A 438 6.01 16.00 -11.61
N LEU A 439 6.62 16.69 -10.66
CA LEU A 439 6.02 17.87 -10.03
C LEU A 439 5.81 19.00 -11.03
N ASN A 440 6.78 19.24 -11.91
CA ASN A 440 6.66 20.28 -12.94
C ASN A 440 5.59 19.93 -13.98
N GLY A 441 5.51 18.67 -14.41
CA GLY A 441 4.56 18.25 -15.43
C GLY A 441 3.13 18.03 -14.93
N TYR A 442 2.99 17.40 -13.77
CA TYR A 442 1.69 17.05 -13.20
C TYR A 442 1.03 18.23 -12.47
N TYR A 443 1.81 19.08 -11.78
CA TYR A 443 1.25 20.24 -11.06
C TYR A 443 1.54 21.58 -11.74
N GLY A 444 2.37 21.63 -12.79
CA GLY A 444 2.69 22.88 -13.47
C GLY A 444 3.32 23.89 -12.51
N LYS A 445 2.78 25.12 -12.50
CA LYS A 445 3.24 26.21 -11.61
C LYS A 445 3.07 25.91 -10.13
N ALA A 446 2.21 24.96 -9.75
CA ALA A 446 2.03 24.54 -8.37
C ALA A 446 3.14 23.57 -7.89
N GLY A 447 3.89 22.96 -8.82
CA GLY A 447 4.91 21.93 -8.55
C GLY A 447 5.92 22.30 -7.45
N PRO A 448 6.55 23.49 -7.48
CA PRO A 448 7.49 23.90 -6.43
C PRO A 448 6.90 23.91 -5.03
N PHE A 449 5.63 24.29 -4.88
CA PHE A 449 4.95 24.34 -3.58
C PHE A 449 4.52 22.95 -3.10
N ILE A 450 4.13 22.06 -4.02
CA ILE A 450 3.92 20.65 -3.69
C ILE A 450 5.24 20.00 -3.24
N GLY A 451 6.36 20.31 -3.90
CA GLY A 451 7.69 19.86 -3.47
C GLY A 451 8.04 20.33 -2.05
N GLN A 452 7.74 21.59 -1.72
CA GLN A 452 7.92 22.12 -0.36
C GLN A 452 7.05 21.39 0.68
N TYR A 453 5.80 21.08 0.34
CA TYR A 453 4.91 20.27 1.17
C TYR A 453 5.50 18.88 1.45
N LEU A 454 5.90 18.14 0.40
CA LEU A 454 6.48 16.81 0.53
C LEU A 454 7.75 16.83 1.39
N GLN A 455 8.65 17.79 1.12
CA GLN A 455 9.88 17.93 1.89
C GLN A 455 9.60 18.23 3.36
N ALA A 456 8.64 19.12 3.67
CA ALA A 456 8.28 19.44 5.04
C ALA A 456 7.69 18.23 5.77
N LEU A 457 6.81 17.46 5.10
CA LEU A 457 6.20 16.25 5.65
C LEU A 457 7.28 15.20 6.02
N ILE A 458 8.17 14.89 5.08
CA ILE A 458 9.28 13.94 5.28
C ILE A 458 10.23 14.43 6.39
N THR A 459 10.59 15.71 6.37
CA THR A 459 11.54 16.29 7.33
C THR A 459 10.99 16.22 8.75
N THR A 460 9.71 16.56 8.96
CA THR A 460 9.10 16.48 10.28
C THR A 460 8.97 15.03 10.75
N LEU A 461 8.64 14.08 9.86
CA LEU A 461 8.60 12.65 10.21
C LEU A 461 9.96 12.16 10.74
N HIS A 462 11.05 12.48 10.04
CA HIS A 462 12.41 12.12 10.48
C HIS A 462 12.81 12.84 11.79
N ASN A 463 12.56 14.15 11.89
CA ASN A 463 12.95 14.94 13.07
C ASN A 463 12.22 14.50 14.34
N THR A 464 10.97 14.07 14.20
CA THR A 464 10.16 13.56 15.31
C THR A 464 10.38 12.07 15.58
N LYS A 465 11.19 11.38 14.76
CA LYS A 465 11.44 9.93 14.81
C LYS A 465 10.14 9.13 14.83
N THR A 466 9.17 9.56 14.03
CA THR A 466 7.86 8.92 14.01
C THR A 466 7.94 7.58 13.30
N GLN A 467 7.35 6.56 13.91
CA GLN A 467 7.15 5.26 13.29
C GLN A 467 6.05 5.33 12.24
N LEU A 468 6.32 4.77 11.05
CA LEU A 468 5.35 4.73 9.97
C LEU A 468 4.86 3.29 9.78
N ASP A 469 3.66 3.02 10.30
CA ASP A 469 3.02 1.70 10.32
C ASP A 469 1.91 1.61 9.26
N ILE A 470 1.91 0.53 8.48
CA ILE A 470 0.90 0.24 7.45
C ILE A 470 -0.48 -0.04 8.05
N TYR A 471 -0.57 -0.33 9.36
CA TYR A 471 -1.83 -0.49 10.09
C TYR A 471 -2.04 0.60 11.17
N GLY A 472 -1.37 1.75 11.03
CA GLY A 472 -1.48 2.88 11.96
C GLY A 472 -2.79 3.70 11.86
N ASN A 473 -2.89 4.74 12.67
CA ASN A 473 -3.99 5.72 12.63
C ASN A 473 -3.44 7.16 12.68
N PRO A 474 -3.94 8.11 11.87
CA PRO A 474 -3.46 9.50 11.87
C PRO A 474 -3.60 10.22 13.22
N VAL A 475 -4.48 9.75 14.11
CA VAL A 475 -4.63 10.25 15.48
C VAL A 475 -3.42 9.89 16.35
N ASN A 476 -2.73 8.76 16.12
CA ASN A 476 -1.50 8.40 16.86
C ASN A 476 -0.42 9.48 16.75
N ASN A 477 -0.49 10.29 15.69
CA ASN A 477 0.53 11.23 15.27
C ASN A 477 0.17 12.70 15.56
N TYR A 478 -0.86 12.95 16.37
CA TYR A 478 -1.31 14.30 16.75
C TYR A 478 -0.28 15.15 17.50
N LYS A 479 0.83 14.54 17.94
CA LYS A 479 1.94 15.19 18.67
C LYS A 479 3.25 15.25 17.88
N ASN A 480 3.30 14.70 16.68
CA ASN A 480 4.54 14.55 15.92
C ASN A 480 4.39 15.13 14.49
N TYR A 481 4.69 14.38 13.43
CA TYR A 481 4.59 14.87 12.05
C TYR A 481 3.17 15.23 11.61
N LEU A 482 2.14 14.77 12.32
CA LEU A 482 0.75 15.19 12.10
C LEU A 482 0.22 16.06 13.25
N SER A 483 1.08 16.83 13.94
CA SER A 483 0.61 17.81 14.93
C SER A 483 -0.17 18.95 14.25
N PRO A 484 -1.08 19.63 14.97
CA PRO A 484 -1.78 20.81 14.44
C PRO A 484 -0.82 21.87 13.86
N GLU A 485 0.31 22.13 14.52
CA GLU A 485 1.32 23.08 14.05
C GLU A 485 2.01 22.63 12.76
N ALA A 486 2.31 21.34 12.63
CA ALA A 486 2.86 20.78 11.40
C ALA A 486 1.84 20.83 10.25
N ILE A 487 0.59 20.48 10.52
CA ILE A 487 -0.51 20.55 9.55
C ILE A 487 -0.74 21.99 9.06
N ASP A 488 -0.67 22.98 9.95
CA ASP A 488 -0.77 24.40 9.57
C ASP A 488 0.39 24.81 8.64
N GLN A 489 1.62 24.37 8.94
CA GLN A 489 2.77 24.60 8.06
C GLN A 489 2.56 23.97 6.67
N TYR A 490 2.10 22.73 6.61
CA TYR A 490 1.83 22.01 5.37
C TYR A 490 0.73 22.69 4.55
N SER A 491 -0.34 23.08 5.22
CA SER A 491 -1.46 23.79 4.62
C SER A 491 -1.00 25.10 3.97
N GLY A 492 -0.07 25.82 4.59
CA GLY A 492 0.51 27.04 4.01
C GLY A 492 1.27 26.84 2.70
N PHE A 493 1.84 25.64 2.45
CA PHE A 493 2.42 25.31 1.14
C PHE A 493 1.33 24.96 0.12
N LEU A 494 0.31 24.21 0.54
CA LEU A 494 -0.81 23.86 -0.34
C LEU A 494 -1.63 25.10 -0.73
N ASP A 495 -1.79 26.09 0.15
CA ASP A 495 -2.47 27.35 -0.18
C ASP A 495 -1.73 28.11 -1.30
N LYS A 496 -0.39 28.09 -1.27
CA LYS A 496 0.43 28.67 -2.34
C LYS A 496 0.33 27.86 -3.63
N ALA A 497 0.26 26.54 -3.52
CA ALA A 497 0.06 25.64 -4.66
C ALA A 497 -1.29 25.90 -5.35
N GLU A 498 -2.36 26.04 -4.58
CA GLU A 498 -3.70 26.38 -5.09
C GLU A 498 -3.69 27.72 -5.83
N LYS A 499 -3.10 28.76 -5.20
CA LYS A 499 -2.95 30.07 -5.83
C LYS A 499 -2.12 30.02 -7.12
N ALA A 500 -1.11 29.16 -7.18
CA ALA A 500 -0.27 28.99 -8.38
C ALA A 500 -0.97 28.20 -9.49
N ALA A 501 -1.93 27.35 -9.15
CA ALA A 501 -2.78 26.60 -10.07
C ALA A 501 -4.01 27.39 -10.56
N ASP A 502 -4.25 28.58 -10.00
CA ASP A 502 -5.41 29.41 -10.33
C ASP A 502 -5.55 29.67 -11.83
N GLY A 503 -6.80 29.62 -12.32
CA GLY A 503 -7.12 29.69 -13.74
C GLY A 503 -6.92 28.39 -14.53
N ASN A 504 -6.47 27.29 -13.91
CA ASN A 504 -6.41 25.95 -14.51
C ASN A 504 -7.11 24.91 -13.62
N ASN A 505 -8.34 24.54 -13.99
CA ASN A 505 -9.17 23.63 -13.22
C ASN A 505 -8.55 22.24 -13.02
N ASP A 506 -7.80 21.73 -14.01
CA ASP A 506 -7.16 20.41 -13.90
C ASP A 506 -6.02 20.43 -12.88
N LEU A 507 -5.19 21.47 -12.91
CA LEU A 507 -4.11 21.64 -11.94
C LEU A 507 -4.67 21.89 -10.54
N LEU A 508 -5.71 22.70 -10.43
CA LEU A 508 -6.36 23.00 -9.15
C LEU A 508 -6.98 21.74 -8.53
N ALA A 509 -7.66 20.92 -9.31
CA ALA A 509 -8.20 19.64 -8.86
C ALA A 509 -7.10 18.70 -8.32
N ARG A 510 -5.92 18.67 -8.96
CA ARG A 510 -4.77 17.88 -8.50
C ARG A 510 -4.25 18.39 -7.15
N VAL A 511 -4.19 19.71 -6.95
CA VAL A 511 -3.79 20.30 -5.66
C VAL A 511 -4.81 19.97 -4.58
N TYR A 512 -6.11 20.05 -4.87
CA TYR A 512 -7.16 19.65 -3.91
C TYR A 512 -7.09 18.16 -3.54
N ASN A 513 -6.78 17.29 -4.51
CA ASN A 513 -6.55 15.86 -4.23
C ASN A 513 -5.36 15.68 -3.28
N THR A 514 -4.26 16.40 -3.47
CA THR A 514 -3.10 16.38 -2.56
C THR A 514 -3.41 16.92 -1.16
N ARG A 515 -4.44 17.76 -1.01
CA ARG A 515 -4.88 18.25 0.31
C ARG A 515 -5.73 17.23 1.07
N LEU A 516 -6.41 16.30 0.38
CA LEU A 516 -7.32 15.34 1.01
C LEU A 516 -6.71 14.61 2.22
N PRO A 517 -5.44 14.16 2.19
CA PRO A 517 -4.86 13.48 3.34
C PRO A 517 -4.75 14.32 4.62
N LEU A 518 -4.47 15.61 4.48
CA LEU A 518 -4.46 16.53 5.62
C LEU A 518 -5.88 16.79 6.14
N GLU A 519 -6.86 16.96 5.24
CA GLU A 519 -8.26 17.12 5.63
C GLU A 519 -8.79 15.89 6.38
N TYR A 520 -8.48 14.68 5.88
CA TYR A 520 -8.81 13.44 6.55
C TYR A 520 -8.20 13.38 7.95
N THR A 521 -6.90 13.68 8.07
CA THR A 521 -6.18 13.73 9.35
C THR A 521 -6.84 14.69 10.33
N VAL A 522 -7.17 15.91 9.89
CA VAL A 522 -7.80 16.93 10.75
C VAL A 522 -9.18 16.50 11.20
N LEU A 523 -9.97 15.86 10.32
CA LEU A 523 -11.26 15.30 10.69
C LEU A 523 -11.12 14.19 11.74
N GLN A 524 -10.23 13.21 11.53
CA GLN A 524 -10.00 12.12 12.51
C GLN A 524 -9.52 12.67 13.86
N GLN A 525 -8.52 13.56 13.86
CA GLN A 525 -8.01 14.16 15.09
C GLN A 525 -9.07 15.02 15.80
N SER A 526 -9.98 15.67 15.07
CA SER A 526 -11.04 16.45 15.70
C SER A 526 -12.00 15.60 16.53
N ARG A 527 -12.25 14.34 16.14
CA ARG A 527 -13.02 13.36 16.91
C ARG A 527 -12.33 13.05 18.23
N PHE A 528 -11.02 12.90 18.20
CA PHE A 528 -10.18 12.65 19.37
C PHE A 528 -10.10 13.87 20.28
N PHE A 529 -9.87 15.07 19.75
CA PHE A 529 -9.82 16.29 20.56
C PHE A 529 -11.18 16.61 21.19
N GLY A 530 -12.28 16.43 20.45
CA GLY A 530 -13.65 16.57 20.94
C GLY A 530 -13.96 17.95 21.51
N THR A 531 -13.87 18.09 22.85
CA THR A 531 -14.12 19.35 23.59
C THR A 531 -12.90 20.27 23.69
N GLU A 532 -11.73 19.80 23.27
CA GLU A 532 -10.46 20.56 23.30
C GLU A 532 -10.34 21.53 22.11
N LYS A 533 -9.29 22.37 22.13
CA LYS A 533 -9.06 23.48 21.17
C LYS A 533 -9.27 23.10 19.69
N PHE A 534 -8.86 21.91 19.28
CA PHE A 534 -8.91 21.44 17.89
C PHE A 534 -10.09 20.48 17.63
N GLY A 535 -10.96 20.28 18.61
CA GLY A 535 -12.05 19.32 18.52
C GLY A 535 -13.29 19.82 17.79
N TYR A 536 -14.23 18.90 17.60
CA TYR A 536 -15.48 19.18 16.88
C TYR A 536 -16.55 19.91 17.69
N LEU A 537 -16.37 19.97 19.01
CA LEU A 537 -17.31 20.58 19.95
C LEU A 537 -16.80 21.94 20.45
N ILE A 538 -17.73 22.85 20.68
CA ILE A 538 -17.48 24.16 21.32
C ILE A 538 -18.40 24.36 22.53
N PRO A 539 -17.97 25.11 23.56
CA PRO A 539 -18.81 25.39 24.72
C PRO A 539 -20.10 26.14 24.36
N GLU A 540 -21.22 25.73 24.94
CA GLU A 540 -22.50 26.45 24.91
C GLU A 540 -23.23 26.27 26.25
N GLY A 541 -23.51 27.38 26.94
CA GLY A 541 -24.11 27.35 28.27
C GLY A 541 -23.25 26.56 29.27
N ASN A 542 -23.81 25.51 29.86
CA ASN A 542 -23.11 24.59 30.77
C ASN A 542 -22.58 23.32 30.09
N GLY A 543 -22.68 23.21 28.77
CA GLY A 543 -22.31 22.03 28.00
C GLY A 543 -21.57 22.37 26.71
N TYR A 544 -21.73 21.51 25.70
CA TYR A 544 -21.06 21.63 24.41
C TYR A 544 -22.02 21.37 23.24
N VAL A 545 -21.76 22.01 22.11
CA VAL A 545 -22.46 21.79 20.84
C VAL A 545 -21.48 21.63 19.69
N VAL A 546 -21.96 21.05 18.58
CA VAL A 546 -21.18 20.91 17.35
C VAL A 546 -20.79 22.28 16.83
N ASN A 547 -19.50 22.50 16.59
CA ASN A 547 -19.03 23.72 15.94
C ASN A 547 -19.47 23.71 14.46
N PRO A 548 -20.22 24.73 13.99
CA PRO A 548 -20.79 24.77 12.64
C PRO A 548 -19.77 24.65 11.50
N ARG A 549 -18.48 24.88 11.76
CA ARG A 549 -17.42 24.71 10.76
C ARG A 549 -17.22 23.26 10.34
N TRP A 550 -17.53 22.28 11.20
CA TRP A 550 -17.22 20.88 10.93
C TRP A 550 -18.20 20.20 9.97
N PRO A 551 -19.53 20.37 10.08
CA PRO A 551 -20.46 19.84 9.08
C PRO A 551 -20.14 20.32 7.66
N GLU A 552 -19.79 21.60 7.48
CA GLU A 552 -19.35 22.12 6.17
C GLU A 552 -18.04 21.47 5.70
N ARG A 553 -17.06 21.34 6.60
CA ARG A 553 -15.76 20.74 6.28
C ARG A 553 -15.90 19.28 5.85
N VAL A 554 -16.74 18.50 6.54
CA VAL A 554 -17.06 17.10 6.16
C VAL A 554 -17.70 17.05 4.78
N ARG A 555 -18.70 17.89 4.49
CA ARG A 555 -19.36 17.92 3.17
C ARG A 555 -18.37 18.23 2.05
N LYS A 556 -17.46 19.20 2.25
CA LYS A 556 -16.41 19.52 1.27
C LYS A 556 -15.43 18.38 1.08
N PHE A 557 -14.99 17.75 2.16
CA PHE A 557 -14.11 16.58 2.12
C PHE A 557 -14.73 15.43 1.32
N VAL A 558 -15.99 15.09 1.62
CA VAL A 558 -16.73 14.02 0.93
C VAL A 558 -16.92 14.34 -0.56
N ALA A 559 -17.28 15.58 -0.90
CA ALA A 559 -17.40 16.00 -2.29
C ALA A 559 -16.05 15.86 -3.04
N GLN A 560 -14.95 16.26 -2.41
CA GLN A 560 -13.62 16.13 -3.01
C GLN A 560 -13.17 14.67 -3.12
N CYS A 561 -13.48 13.81 -2.15
CA CYS A 561 -13.22 12.37 -2.23
C CYS A 561 -13.86 11.74 -3.49
N LYS A 562 -15.11 12.12 -3.77
CA LYS A 562 -15.83 11.64 -4.97
C LYS A 562 -15.16 12.11 -6.26
N LEU A 563 -14.72 13.37 -6.31
CA LEU A 563 -13.98 13.92 -7.46
C LEU A 563 -12.61 13.26 -7.65
N ALA A 564 -11.94 12.92 -6.56
CA ALA A 564 -10.62 12.28 -6.58
C ALA A 564 -10.67 10.79 -6.95
N GLY A 565 -11.85 10.16 -6.92
CA GLY A 565 -12.00 8.72 -7.14
C GLY A 565 -11.67 7.88 -5.90
N VAL A 566 -11.92 8.40 -4.70
CA VAL A 566 -11.89 7.58 -3.47
C VAL A 566 -13.10 6.66 -3.45
N LYS A 567 -12.85 5.36 -3.61
CA LYS A 567 -13.87 4.30 -3.55
C LYS A 567 -14.01 3.75 -2.14
N GLU A 568 -12.87 3.59 -1.47
CA GLU A 568 -12.75 3.05 -0.12
C GLU A 568 -11.72 3.86 0.67
N LEU A 569 -11.96 4.02 1.98
CA LEU A 569 -11.09 4.73 2.91
C LEU A 569 -10.10 3.79 3.65
N SER A 570 -10.34 2.49 3.61
CA SER A 570 -9.50 1.45 4.23
C SER A 570 -9.62 0.12 3.48
N GLU A 571 -8.75 -0.85 3.75
CA GLU A 571 -8.83 -2.23 3.25
C GLU A 571 -10.09 -2.98 3.71
N SER A 572 -10.73 -2.50 4.78
CA SER A 572 -12.01 -3.02 5.27
C SER A 572 -13.20 -2.32 4.60
N GLY A 573 -12.95 -1.46 3.62
CA GLY A 573 -13.94 -0.71 2.85
C GLY A 573 -14.24 0.67 3.44
N GLY A 574 -15.51 1.08 3.31
CA GLY A 574 -16.02 2.38 3.73
C GLY A 574 -15.85 3.44 2.66
N ASP A 575 -16.96 3.79 1.99
CA ASP A 575 -16.98 4.84 0.96
C ASP A 575 -17.18 6.25 1.57
N ALA A 576 -17.04 7.28 0.73
CA ALA A 576 -17.20 8.67 1.17
C ALA A 576 -18.62 9.00 1.70
N ASP A 577 -19.65 8.29 1.24
CA ASP A 577 -21.02 8.49 1.71
C ASP A 577 -21.27 7.81 3.07
N ALA A 578 -20.66 6.66 3.32
CA ALA A 578 -20.63 6.01 4.63
C ALA A 578 -19.93 6.90 5.64
N TYR A 579 -18.83 7.54 5.24
CA TYR A 579 -18.12 8.50 6.08
C TYR A 579 -18.97 9.74 6.40
N GLN A 580 -19.73 10.29 5.45
CA GLN A 580 -20.70 11.37 5.71
C GLN A 580 -21.74 10.92 6.75
N ARG A 581 -22.34 9.73 6.58
CA ARG A 581 -23.35 9.20 7.51
C ARG A 581 -22.81 8.98 8.92
N GLU A 582 -21.56 8.53 9.04
CA GLU A 582 -20.88 8.39 10.33
C GLU A 582 -20.77 9.76 11.02
N TRP A 583 -20.29 10.78 10.31
CA TRP A 583 -20.20 12.14 10.84
C TRP A 583 -21.57 12.74 11.18
N ASP A 584 -22.59 12.53 10.37
CA ASP A 584 -23.96 12.99 10.67
C ASP A 584 -24.48 12.34 11.96
N THR A 585 -24.16 11.06 12.18
CA THR A 585 -24.47 10.35 13.42
C THR A 585 -23.75 11.00 14.59
N ILE A 586 -22.44 11.26 14.48
CA ILE A 586 -21.65 11.95 15.51
C ILE A 586 -22.23 13.33 15.82
N PHE A 587 -22.57 14.13 14.81
CA PHE A 587 -23.14 15.46 14.99
C PHE A 587 -24.54 15.47 15.60
N SER A 588 -25.30 14.37 15.46
CA SER A 588 -26.64 14.23 16.04
C SER A 588 -26.63 13.95 17.55
N ARG A 589 -25.48 13.55 18.11
CA ARG A 589 -25.33 13.23 19.54
C ARG A 589 -25.54 14.49 20.38
N LYS A 590 -26.43 14.42 21.36
CA LYS A 590 -26.64 15.49 22.33
C LYS A 590 -25.60 15.39 23.43
N TRP A 591 -25.09 16.55 23.87
CA TRP A 591 -24.21 16.62 25.02
C TRP A 591 -24.92 16.14 26.29
N ILE A 592 -24.21 15.34 27.08
CA ILE A 592 -24.69 14.81 28.34
C ILE A 592 -23.89 15.47 29.47
N ASN A 593 -24.57 16.25 30.31
CA ASN A 593 -23.96 16.92 31.46
C ASN A 593 -23.69 15.93 32.60
N SER A 594 -22.63 15.12 32.43
CA SER A 594 -22.17 14.15 33.42
C SER A 594 -21.49 14.84 34.61
N LEU A 595 -21.83 14.42 35.82
CA LEU A 595 -21.12 14.74 37.06
C LEU A 595 -19.66 14.25 37.05
N ALA A 596 -19.37 13.24 36.23
CA ALA A 596 -18.04 12.68 36.05
C ALA A 596 -17.20 13.42 34.99
N PHE A 597 -17.74 14.40 34.25
CA PHE A 597 -16.95 15.10 33.23
C PHE A 597 -15.71 15.77 33.84
N LYS A 598 -14.52 15.40 33.34
CA LYS A 598 -13.19 15.77 33.85
C LYS A 598 -12.87 15.31 35.28
N ALA A 599 -13.68 14.42 35.84
CA ALA A 599 -13.40 13.79 37.13
C ALA A 599 -12.13 12.94 37.05
N LYS A 600 -11.43 12.84 38.18
CA LYS A 600 -10.21 12.02 38.27
C LYS A 600 -10.58 10.55 38.23
N VAL A 601 -9.86 9.78 37.41
CA VAL A 601 -10.04 8.33 37.28
C VAL A 601 -8.78 7.62 37.75
N THR A 602 -8.95 6.54 38.51
CA THR A 602 -7.88 5.61 38.88
C THR A 602 -8.23 4.22 38.36
N LEU A 603 -7.33 3.59 37.62
CA LEU A 603 -7.49 2.23 37.13
C LEU A 603 -6.70 1.25 38.00
N VAL A 604 -7.27 0.08 38.29
CA VAL A 604 -6.53 -1.03 38.92
C VAL A 604 -5.60 -1.69 37.90
N ASN A 605 -6.07 -1.86 36.66
CA ASN A 605 -5.30 -2.43 35.56
C ASN A 605 -4.96 -1.34 34.54
N PRO A 606 -3.71 -1.27 34.06
CA PRO A 606 -3.29 -0.22 33.14
C PRO A 606 -4.02 -0.34 31.80
N TRP A 607 -4.31 0.80 31.19
CA TRP A 607 -4.78 0.91 29.82
C TRP A 607 -3.66 0.60 28.82
N SER A 608 -4.01 0.25 27.58
CA SER A 608 -3.05 0.04 26.49
C SER A 608 -2.83 1.29 25.65
N ASP A 609 -1.56 1.62 25.39
CA ASP A 609 -1.12 2.72 24.53
C ASP A 609 -1.01 2.36 23.04
N GLU A 610 -1.47 1.16 22.66
CA GLU A 610 -1.51 0.69 21.27
C GLU A 610 -2.49 1.50 20.40
N TYR A 611 -3.54 2.06 21.02
CA TYR A 611 -4.58 2.83 20.34
C TYR A 611 -4.74 4.25 20.90
N PRO A 612 -5.20 5.21 20.07
CA PRO A 612 -5.50 6.57 20.49
C PRO A 612 -6.50 6.65 21.66
N ALA A 613 -5.98 6.89 22.86
CA ALA A 613 -6.76 7.12 24.07
C ALA A 613 -6.18 8.30 24.87
N LYS A 614 -7.01 8.92 25.71
CA LYS A 614 -6.61 10.00 26.63
C LYS A 614 -6.26 9.45 28.02
N LYS A 615 -5.63 8.27 28.05
CA LYS A 615 -5.35 7.52 29.29
C LYS A 615 -6.63 7.29 30.09
N GLU A 616 -6.57 7.35 31.42
CA GLU A 616 -7.72 7.18 32.31
C GLU A 616 -8.84 8.20 32.06
N ARG A 617 -8.49 9.40 31.56
CA ARG A 617 -9.45 10.47 31.24
C ARG A 617 -10.37 10.10 30.07
N THR A 618 -10.04 9.08 29.28
CA THR A 618 -10.94 8.61 28.21
C THR A 618 -12.34 8.30 28.76
N LEU A 619 -12.43 7.76 29.99
CA LEU A 619 -13.71 7.44 30.64
C LEU A 619 -14.50 8.67 31.14
N THR A 620 -13.93 9.87 31.07
CA THR A 620 -14.52 11.09 31.66
C THR A 620 -14.30 12.35 30.79
N ASP A 621 -14.05 12.21 29.50
CA ASP A 621 -13.79 13.33 28.59
C ASP A 621 -15.01 13.82 27.80
N GLY A 622 -16.17 13.21 28.05
CA GLY A 622 -17.45 13.53 27.45
C GLY A 622 -17.63 13.03 26.01
N LEU A 623 -16.71 12.21 25.49
CA LEU A 623 -16.74 11.73 24.11
C LEU A 623 -17.16 10.27 24.05
N GLN A 624 -18.17 9.98 23.24
CA GLN A 624 -18.59 8.60 22.98
C GLN A 624 -17.76 7.99 21.85
N GLY A 625 -17.47 6.70 21.98
CA GLY A 625 -16.87 5.87 20.95
C GLY A 625 -17.84 5.59 19.80
N ASP A 626 -17.26 5.19 18.66
CA ASP A 626 -17.96 4.75 17.46
C ASP A 626 -17.56 3.31 17.12
N LYS A 627 -17.95 2.81 15.94
CA LYS A 627 -17.57 1.47 15.47
C LYS A 627 -16.07 1.35 15.14
N ASP A 628 -15.40 2.46 14.89
CA ASP A 628 -13.94 2.49 14.78
C ASP A 628 -13.33 2.27 16.16
N PHE A 629 -12.78 1.07 16.38
CA PHE A 629 -12.14 0.69 17.64
C PHE A 629 -10.90 1.54 17.95
N SER A 630 -10.31 2.18 16.93
CA SER A 630 -9.06 2.91 17.08
C SER A 630 -9.23 4.36 17.54
N ILE A 631 -10.46 4.83 17.82
CA ILE A 631 -10.71 6.21 18.25
C ILE A 631 -11.66 6.24 19.46
N ASN A 632 -11.25 6.93 20.53
CA ASN A 632 -12.05 7.20 21.74
C ASN A 632 -12.43 5.94 22.57
N TRP A 633 -11.65 4.88 22.50
CA TRP A 633 -11.84 3.66 23.29
C TRP A 633 -10.66 3.42 24.25
N LEU A 634 -10.95 3.10 25.51
CA LEU A 634 -9.96 2.67 26.50
C LEU A 634 -9.84 1.15 26.50
N PHE A 635 -8.67 0.63 26.14
CA PHE A 635 -8.38 -0.80 26.03
C PHE A 635 -7.76 -1.37 27.30
N ILE A 636 -8.27 -2.52 27.77
CA ILE A 636 -7.63 -3.37 28.77
C ILE A 636 -7.58 -4.82 28.27
N TYR A 637 -6.38 -5.41 28.23
CA TYR A 637 -6.14 -6.76 27.71
C TYR A 637 -6.07 -7.82 28.81
N GLY A 638 -6.90 -8.86 28.69
CA GLY A 638 -6.87 -10.08 29.50
C GLY A 638 -7.07 -9.88 31.00
N LYS A 639 -7.56 -8.71 31.40
CA LYS A 639 -7.84 -8.33 32.78
C LYS A 639 -9.10 -7.49 32.83
N ASP A 640 -9.72 -7.44 34.00
CA ASP A 640 -10.93 -6.65 34.23
C ASP A 640 -10.65 -5.15 34.09
N LEU A 641 -11.61 -4.44 33.49
CA LEU A 641 -11.66 -2.99 33.61
C LEU A 641 -12.19 -2.65 34.99
N VAL A 642 -11.35 -2.11 35.86
CA VAL A 642 -11.76 -1.63 37.19
C VAL A 642 -11.34 -0.18 37.34
N ALA A 643 -12.31 0.71 37.21
CA ALA A 643 -12.12 2.17 37.21
C ALA A 643 -12.83 2.80 38.39
N THR A 644 -12.12 3.61 39.18
CA THR A 644 -12.69 4.43 40.25
C THR A 644 -12.67 5.89 39.85
N ILE A 645 -13.86 6.49 39.77
CA ILE A 645 -14.09 7.90 39.42
C ILE A 645 -14.32 8.68 40.72
N ASP A 646 -13.52 9.73 40.94
CA ASP A 646 -13.67 10.67 42.07
C ASP A 646 -14.39 11.93 41.58
N LEU A 647 -15.64 12.12 42.00
CA LEU A 647 -16.48 13.28 41.65
C LEU A 647 -16.03 14.59 42.35
N GLY A 648 -15.02 14.52 43.21
CA GLY A 648 -14.44 15.62 43.98
C GLY A 648 -15.12 15.87 45.33
N GLU A 649 -16.44 15.70 45.38
CA GLU A 649 -17.29 15.86 46.55
C GLU A 649 -18.47 14.87 46.49
N GLU A 650 -19.19 14.70 47.61
CA GLU A 650 -20.41 13.89 47.61
C GLU A 650 -21.50 14.56 46.76
N LYS A 651 -22.04 13.80 45.81
CA LYS A 651 -23.13 14.22 44.93
C LYS A 651 -24.25 13.19 44.95
N THR A 652 -25.46 13.63 44.61
CA THR A 652 -26.59 12.72 44.38
C THR A 652 -26.42 12.07 43.01
N ILE A 653 -26.46 10.75 42.95
CA ILE A 653 -26.33 9.95 41.73
C ILE A 653 -27.61 9.15 41.51
N ASN A 654 -28.23 9.36 40.36
CA ASN A 654 -29.48 8.75 39.94
C ASN A 654 -29.27 7.76 38.80
N GLU A 655 -28.28 7.98 37.95
CA GLU A 655 -27.97 7.06 36.86
C GLU A 655 -26.45 6.97 36.62
N VAL A 656 -26.00 5.78 36.27
CA VAL A 656 -24.67 5.56 35.70
C VAL A 656 -24.84 4.86 34.36
N GLN A 657 -24.21 5.38 33.32
CA GLN A 657 -24.24 4.79 31.97
C GLN A 657 -22.84 4.74 31.36
N MET A 658 -22.59 3.74 30.52
CA MET A 658 -21.31 3.55 29.82
C MET A 658 -21.50 2.73 28.55
N ASN A 659 -20.55 2.76 27.62
CA ASN A 659 -20.57 1.87 26.47
C ASN A 659 -19.37 0.92 26.45
N PHE A 660 -19.60 -0.28 25.91
CA PHE A 660 -18.55 -1.21 25.54
C PHE A 660 -18.62 -1.52 24.04
N LEU A 661 -17.46 -1.69 23.41
CA LEU A 661 -17.35 -2.12 22.02
C LEU A 661 -17.36 -3.65 21.94
N GLN A 662 -18.14 -4.19 21.01
CA GLN A 662 -18.09 -5.58 20.59
C GLN A 662 -17.53 -5.64 19.17
N ASP A 663 -16.35 -6.24 19.01
CA ASP A 663 -15.71 -6.47 17.71
C ASP A 663 -14.87 -7.75 17.77
N ALA A 664 -15.51 -8.87 17.44
CA ALA A 664 -14.90 -10.19 17.54
C ALA A 664 -13.72 -10.38 16.56
N ARG A 665 -13.71 -9.66 15.43
CA ARG A 665 -12.62 -9.71 14.45
C ARG A 665 -11.31 -9.23 15.07
N HIS A 666 -11.38 -8.22 15.93
CA HIS A 666 -10.24 -7.64 16.64
C HIS A 666 -10.07 -8.18 18.07
N TYR A 667 -10.74 -9.28 18.43
CA TYR A 667 -10.71 -9.88 19.76
C TYR A 667 -11.21 -8.96 20.88
N ILE A 668 -12.09 -8.02 20.54
CA ILE A 668 -12.74 -7.10 21.47
C ILE A 668 -14.10 -7.67 21.84
N PHE A 669 -14.32 -7.92 23.12
CA PHE A 669 -15.54 -8.52 23.63
C PHE A 669 -16.12 -7.68 24.75
N ASN A 670 -17.45 -7.66 24.82
CA ASN A 670 -18.14 -7.10 25.95
C ASN A 670 -17.79 -7.84 27.26
N PRO A 671 -17.85 -7.14 28.41
CA PRO A 671 -17.66 -7.78 29.71
C PRO A 671 -18.65 -8.93 29.93
N SER A 672 -18.21 -9.96 30.67
CA SER A 672 -19.11 -11.03 31.15
C SER A 672 -20.06 -10.56 32.26
N ASP A 673 -19.67 -9.50 32.96
CA ASP A 673 -20.40 -8.92 34.08
C ASP A 673 -19.98 -7.45 34.22
N ILE A 674 -20.94 -6.57 34.44
CA ILE A 674 -20.73 -5.13 34.63
C ILE A 674 -21.30 -4.75 35.98
N ILE A 675 -20.44 -4.27 36.88
CA ILE A 675 -20.77 -3.95 38.26
C ILE A 675 -20.51 -2.46 38.51
N VAL A 676 -21.50 -1.79 39.11
CA VAL A 676 -21.41 -0.42 39.60
C VAL A 676 -21.44 -0.44 41.12
N GLU A 677 -20.46 0.19 41.75
CA GLU A 677 -20.39 0.38 43.19
C GLU A 677 -20.17 1.85 43.52
N THR A 678 -20.65 2.28 44.69
CA THR A 678 -20.49 3.67 45.15
C THR A 678 -19.87 3.75 46.53
N SER A 679 -19.17 4.84 46.82
CA SER A 679 -18.53 5.08 48.11
C SER A 679 -18.47 6.58 48.46
N ALA A 680 -18.54 6.89 49.74
CA ALA A 680 -18.31 8.24 50.26
C ALA A 680 -16.81 8.50 50.56
N ASP A 681 -16.08 7.47 51.00
CA ASP A 681 -14.71 7.58 51.51
C ASP A 681 -13.63 7.05 50.54
N GLY A 682 -14.03 6.38 49.46
CA GLY A 682 -13.13 5.80 48.46
C GLY A 682 -12.44 4.51 48.91
N VAL A 683 -12.85 3.96 50.07
CA VAL A 683 -12.32 2.71 50.65
C VAL A 683 -13.43 1.67 50.76
N ASN A 684 -14.58 2.05 51.31
CA ASN A 684 -15.72 1.18 51.54
C ASN A 684 -16.74 1.36 50.41
N PHE A 685 -16.76 0.42 49.47
CA PHE A 685 -17.67 0.42 48.32
C PHE A 685 -18.90 -0.44 48.58
N LYS A 686 -20.07 0.04 48.16
CA LYS A 686 -21.34 -0.67 48.24
C LYS A 686 -21.88 -0.95 46.83
N PRO A 687 -22.40 -2.16 46.55
CA PRO A 687 -23.06 -2.45 45.29
C PRO A 687 -24.22 -1.50 45.02
N ALA A 688 -24.25 -0.93 43.82
CA ALA A 688 -25.28 -0.01 43.36
C ALA A 688 -26.02 -0.55 42.11
N GLY A 689 -25.37 -1.37 41.29
CA GLY A 689 -26.00 -2.04 40.16
C GLY A 689 -25.14 -3.14 39.55
N GLN A 690 -25.78 -4.10 38.88
CA GLN A 690 -25.10 -5.18 38.17
C GLN A 690 -25.90 -5.59 36.93
N GLN A 691 -25.22 -5.81 35.81
CA GLN A 691 -25.79 -6.32 34.57
C GLN A 691 -24.86 -7.35 33.95
N GLN A 692 -25.43 -8.46 33.46
CA GLN A 692 -24.69 -9.52 32.78
C GLN A 692 -25.02 -9.48 31.29
N PRO A 693 -24.09 -9.03 30.44
CA PRO A 693 -24.27 -9.09 28.99
C PRO A 693 -24.45 -10.53 28.50
N ALA A 694 -25.25 -10.71 27.45
CA ALA A 694 -25.37 -12.01 26.81
C ALA A 694 -24.02 -12.41 26.18
N PRO A 695 -23.57 -13.67 26.35
CA PRO A 695 -22.32 -14.12 25.75
C PRO A 695 -22.46 -14.18 24.22
N ALA A 696 -21.38 -13.86 23.51
CA ALA A 696 -21.30 -14.09 22.07
C ALA A 696 -21.21 -15.59 21.79
N THR A 697 -22.21 -16.13 21.09
CA THR A 697 -22.37 -17.57 20.83
C THR A 697 -21.79 -18.01 19.48
N GLU A 698 -21.60 -17.07 18.57
CA GLU A 698 -21.02 -17.28 17.24
C GLU A 698 -20.23 -16.05 16.77
N GLU A 699 -19.50 -16.21 15.67
CA GLU A 699 -18.74 -15.12 15.07
C GLU A 699 -19.64 -14.16 14.30
N ASP A 700 -19.76 -12.93 14.82
CA ASP A 700 -20.35 -11.79 14.11
C ASP A 700 -19.23 -10.80 13.74
N TYR A 701 -19.07 -10.56 12.44
CA TYR A 701 -18.08 -9.61 11.91
C TYR A 701 -18.52 -8.15 12.03
N THR A 702 -19.72 -7.89 12.55
CA THR A 702 -20.27 -6.54 12.71
C THR A 702 -19.83 -5.91 14.02
N ALA A 703 -19.02 -4.86 13.95
CA ALA A 703 -18.70 -4.05 15.12
C ALA A 703 -19.96 -3.37 15.68
N ALA A 704 -20.16 -3.46 16.99
CA ALA A 704 -21.34 -2.93 17.68
C ALA A 704 -20.97 -2.23 18.99
N VAL A 705 -21.52 -1.03 19.18
CA VAL A 705 -21.45 -0.29 20.44
C VAL A 705 -22.65 -0.69 21.31
N ARG A 706 -22.39 -1.15 22.54
CA ARG A 706 -23.43 -1.59 23.49
C ARG A 706 -23.47 -0.63 24.68
N ASN A 707 -24.62 0.03 24.85
CA ASN A 707 -24.88 0.95 25.95
C ASN A 707 -25.48 0.20 27.15
N TYR A 708 -24.95 0.45 28.34
CA TYR A 708 -25.44 -0.09 29.61
C TYR A 708 -25.86 1.07 30.52
N ARG A 709 -27.01 0.92 31.18
CA ARG A 709 -27.60 1.94 32.06
C ARG A 709 -28.02 1.34 33.39
N PHE A 710 -27.62 1.99 34.48
CA PHE A 710 -27.91 1.59 35.85
C PHE A 710 -28.68 2.71 36.53
N HIS A 711 -29.97 2.50 36.76
CA HIS A 711 -30.79 3.43 37.53
C HIS A 711 -30.57 3.18 39.01
N LEU A 712 -30.18 4.21 39.74
CA LEU A 712 -29.85 4.17 41.16
C LEU A 712 -30.92 4.89 41.98
N PRO A 713 -31.19 4.45 43.23
CA PRO A 713 -32.17 5.09 44.11
C PRO A 713 -31.62 6.37 44.75
N ALA A 714 -31.17 7.34 43.94
CA ALA A 714 -30.62 8.63 44.37
C ALA A 714 -29.53 8.48 45.45
N VAL A 715 -28.46 7.74 45.13
CA VAL A 715 -27.40 7.44 46.09
C VAL A 715 -26.51 8.67 46.28
N HIS A 716 -26.26 9.05 47.54
CA HIS A 716 -25.27 10.06 47.88
C HIS A 716 -23.88 9.42 47.95
N ALA A 717 -22.97 9.81 47.05
CA ALA A 717 -21.62 9.28 47.00
C ALA A 717 -20.64 10.27 46.34
N ARG A 718 -19.36 10.13 46.67
CA ARG A 718 -18.25 10.86 46.02
C ARG A 718 -17.54 10.01 44.98
N PHE A 719 -17.45 8.71 45.21
CA PHE A 719 -16.73 7.78 44.35
C PHE A 719 -17.70 6.81 43.67
N VAL A 720 -17.47 6.58 42.38
CA VAL A 720 -18.15 5.55 41.59
C VAL A 720 -17.09 4.58 41.07
N ARG A 721 -17.23 3.29 41.38
CA ARG A 721 -16.37 2.24 40.85
C ARG A 721 -17.13 1.40 39.84
N ILE A 722 -16.54 1.27 38.65
CA ILE A 722 -17.04 0.46 37.55
C ILE A 722 -16.13 -0.75 37.39
N THR A 723 -16.71 -1.95 37.36
CA THR A 723 -16.00 -3.18 37.02
C THR A 723 -16.63 -3.83 35.79
N GLY A 724 -15.90 -3.91 34.69
CA GLY A 724 -16.22 -4.77 33.54
C GLY A 724 -15.35 -6.01 33.57
N ARG A 725 -15.93 -7.18 33.88
CA ARG A 725 -15.20 -8.45 33.96
C ARG A 725 -14.80 -8.97 32.59
N CYS A 726 -13.50 -9.10 32.37
CA CYS A 726 -12.95 -9.58 31.11
C CYS A 726 -13.18 -11.08 30.95
N LEU A 727 -13.44 -11.51 29.71
CA LEU A 727 -13.47 -12.93 29.39
C LEU A 727 -12.08 -13.53 29.64
N GLN A 728 -12.05 -14.65 30.35
CA GLN A 728 -10.78 -15.31 30.72
C GLN A 728 -10.08 -15.93 29.51
N GLU A 729 -10.87 -16.38 28.53
CA GLU A 729 -10.38 -17.01 27.30
C GLU A 729 -11.12 -16.45 26.10
N VAL A 730 -10.46 -16.48 24.93
CA VAL A 730 -11.12 -16.20 23.65
C VAL A 730 -12.18 -17.29 23.41
N PRO A 731 -13.42 -16.95 23.05
CA PRO A 731 -14.46 -17.95 22.78
C PRO A 731 -14.00 -19.00 21.77
N ALA A 732 -14.31 -20.28 22.00
CA ALA A 732 -13.78 -21.39 21.21
C ALA A 732 -14.14 -21.34 19.70
N TRP A 733 -15.24 -20.67 19.36
CA TRP A 733 -15.64 -20.44 17.96
C TRP A 733 -14.74 -19.41 17.27
N ARG A 734 -14.05 -18.56 18.02
CA ARG A 734 -13.08 -17.59 17.49
C ARG A 734 -11.69 -18.20 17.54
N GLY A 735 -11.14 -18.50 16.36
CA GLY A 735 -9.74 -18.86 16.23
C GLY A 735 -8.83 -17.73 16.71
N ALA A 736 -7.81 -18.06 17.49
CA ALA A 736 -6.83 -17.10 18.00
C ALA A 736 -5.40 -17.68 17.99
N PRO A 737 -4.38 -16.87 17.67
CA PRO A 737 -2.99 -17.27 17.87
C PRO A 737 -2.71 -17.62 19.34
N ALA A 738 -1.72 -18.49 19.57
CA ALA A 738 -1.31 -18.87 20.93
C ALA A 738 -0.94 -17.61 21.75
N GLY A 739 -1.52 -17.48 22.95
CA GLY A 739 -1.26 -16.36 23.85
C GLY A 739 -2.03 -15.06 23.55
N LYS A 740 -2.88 -15.02 22.51
CA LYS A 740 -3.74 -13.86 22.23
C LYS A 740 -4.74 -13.67 23.38
N LYS A 741 -4.83 -12.42 23.87
CA LYS A 741 -5.72 -12.01 24.96
C LYS A 741 -6.97 -11.32 24.39
N VAL A 742 -8.09 -11.48 25.09
CA VAL A 742 -9.31 -10.69 24.87
C VAL A 742 -9.07 -9.25 25.33
N ALA A 743 -9.66 -8.28 24.62
CA ALA A 743 -9.74 -6.89 25.04
C ALA A 743 -11.15 -6.56 25.55
N VAL A 744 -11.23 -5.80 26.65
CA VAL A 744 -12.43 -5.07 27.06
C VAL A 744 -12.19 -3.59 26.76
N CYS A 745 -13.11 -2.98 26.00
CA CYS A 745 -12.99 -1.60 25.54
C CYS A 745 -14.17 -0.77 25.99
N CYS A 746 -13.92 0.30 26.76
CA CYS A 746 -14.93 1.24 27.24
C CYS A 746 -14.58 2.65 26.77
N ASP A 747 -15.58 3.42 26.34
CA ASP A 747 -15.38 4.81 25.90
C ASP A 747 -15.49 5.78 27.08
N GLU A 748 -16.70 6.08 27.55
CA GLU A 748 -17.06 7.13 28.49
C GLU A 748 -18.02 6.60 29.56
N VAL A 749 -17.86 7.07 30.79
CA VAL A 749 -18.77 6.79 31.91
C VAL A 749 -19.49 8.08 32.29
N PHE A 750 -20.80 8.13 32.04
CA PHE A 750 -21.62 9.25 32.49
C PHE A 750 -22.26 8.92 33.84
N VAL A 751 -22.21 9.89 34.75
CA VAL A 751 -22.82 9.84 36.09
C VAL A 751 -23.81 11.00 36.16
N LEU A 752 -25.09 10.73 36.41
CA LEU A 752 -26.21 11.70 36.33
C LEU A 752 -26.98 11.81 37.64
#